data_AF-A0A2P7EEE3-F1
#
_entry.id   AF-A0A2P7EEE3-F1
#
_cell.length_a   1.000
_cell.length_b   1.000
_cell.length_c   1.000
_cell.angle_alpha   90.00
_cell.angle_beta   90.00
_cell.angle_gamma   90.00
#
_symmetry.space_group_name_H-M   'P 1'
#
loop_
_entity.id
_entity.type
_entity.pdbx_description
1 polymer ?
#
loop_
_entity_poly.entity_id
_entity_poly.type
_entity_poly.pdbx_seq_one_letter_code
_entity_poly.pdbx_strand_id
1 'polypeptide(L)'
;MLDVKLEYDKKRLFNAASAIVLITGARESIRPIPRYTLDRWSNATVAEIEDVLCHKTRVAYATRIDIAFLHASSCASKAIEFSAHGEYLASITSLVDAIFYTAKDNTISQGANHASALAARELLALQRHPRRNLIRAELRRIIDNIQNDSGDAFIQEALGLSWDSFNNHLLALRKGIAPLNTVDDTSSEDPIMLSVSVADVLISGPARLSDSGPLDYDTSDRDLRVSRVNLCQFRGSPGNLSLDLSPKGRPLSAIILGDNGSGKSTIADSIEFALQGRIGRSIAFDSPLAPSAKSFATADLAEVTVTLNNDTTISRRLESKPSGRLGVDNEHVRPGFRLAPISLKRQDILRFLDTGAMARGHVFFDYFPVNASEMAIRPEELKARLDDEEYELRVLRTHISEALGTELDAEPQELANRDKLEAIIKNRVLNGQSIAQAKRDGLWDLVPESIRENITRLMQAQKRLRAIKNERNRDLMTKNPVLYRAQVAILGEALEGIGELLTSAFMEITCASHVSRIDVIFGGPSGPVALDIIVELSSGKRCFPQQIFSEGYRDLLAILFFLAVAKRASEKGQARVLILDDVFQSVDSGIRSGTVEYILREFIDWQLIFTVHDRLWFEQLTAALRRHQHPFVQLELKRWRFDTGIVASSPGDFRSNLNHQLSNGDPSGICGAAGLLLEQASDQLSWRLGTSIKRAKADKYTLGALWPGVAKELRRVGLSKVVDRIDRLYVLRNLAGAHFNEWAGALSREEAENFGEAVLELVKSSWCSTCNDWISRQGATARCQCGALMDPGSTGRTKNL
;
A
#
# COMPACT_ATOMS: atom_id res chain seq x y z
N MET A 1 11.58 23.12 -13.38
CA MET A 1 10.31 23.42 -14.10
C MET A 1 9.17 23.76 -13.14
N LEU A 2 8.96 23.04 -12.03
CA LEU A 2 8.02 23.43 -10.96
C LEU A 2 8.42 24.70 -10.20
N ASP A 3 9.71 24.96 -9.88
CA ASP A 3 10.10 26.27 -9.27
C ASP A 3 9.91 27.43 -10.24
N VAL A 4 10.29 27.24 -11.51
CA VAL A 4 10.01 28.20 -12.59
C VAL A 4 8.50 28.40 -12.78
N LYS A 5 7.69 27.34 -12.62
CA LYS A 5 6.22 27.40 -12.73
C LYS A 5 5.58 28.04 -11.49
N LEU A 6 6.06 27.76 -10.29
CA LEU A 6 5.60 28.36 -9.05
C LEU A 6 5.96 29.84 -8.99
N GLU A 7 7.16 30.20 -9.46
CA GLU A 7 7.61 31.59 -9.58
C GLU A 7 6.85 32.32 -10.71
N TYR A 8 6.57 31.63 -11.83
CA TYR A 8 5.71 32.14 -12.89
C TYR A 8 4.26 32.34 -12.42
N ASP A 9 3.70 31.40 -11.65
CA ASP A 9 2.34 31.43 -11.14
C ASP A 9 2.19 32.49 -10.03
N LYS A 10 3.19 32.64 -9.14
CA LYS A 10 3.27 33.76 -8.19
C LYS A 10 3.36 35.10 -8.91
N LYS A 11 4.19 35.20 -9.94
CA LYS A 11 4.31 36.41 -10.77
C LYS A 11 3.01 36.74 -11.51
N ARG A 12 2.30 35.71 -11.98
CA ARG A 12 1.00 35.83 -12.65
C ARG A 12 -0.09 36.30 -11.69
N LEU A 13 -0.18 35.72 -10.50
CA LEU A 13 -1.11 36.16 -9.44
C LEU A 13 -0.78 37.58 -8.96
N PHE A 14 0.51 37.88 -8.75
CA PHE A 14 0.99 39.21 -8.38
C PHE A 14 0.57 40.27 -9.39
N ASN A 15 0.80 40.03 -10.69
CA ASN A 15 0.41 40.96 -11.75
C ASN A 15 -1.12 41.15 -11.82
N ALA A 16 -1.89 40.08 -11.62
CA ALA A 16 -3.34 40.13 -11.67
C ALA A 16 -3.94 40.86 -10.46
N ALA A 17 -3.47 40.58 -9.24
CA ALA A 17 -3.90 41.29 -8.04
C ALA A 17 -3.46 42.77 -8.07
N SER A 18 -2.28 43.06 -8.61
CA SER A 18 -1.81 44.45 -8.81
C SER A 18 -2.73 45.25 -9.74
N ALA A 19 -3.32 44.60 -10.76
CA ALA A 19 -4.27 45.27 -11.64
C ALA A 19 -5.54 45.74 -10.90
N ILE A 20 -6.01 44.99 -9.88
CA ILE A 20 -7.14 45.41 -9.05
C ILE A 20 -6.76 46.62 -8.21
N VAL A 21 -5.59 46.61 -7.57
CA VAL A 21 -5.08 47.75 -6.81
C VAL A 21 -5.01 49.00 -7.68
N LEU A 22 -4.53 48.89 -8.93
CA LEU A 22 -4.47 49.99 -9.88
C LEU A 22 -5.87 50.50 -10.28
N ILE A 23 -6.84 49.62 -10.53
CA ILE A 23 -8.23 50.02 -10.81
C ILE A 23 -8.83 50.75 -9.61
N THR A 24 -8.68 50.21 -8.40
CA THR A 24 -9.23 50.83 -7.19
C THR A 24 -8.56 52.16 -6.85
N GLY A 25 -7.24 52.26 -7.07
CA GLY A 25 -6.47 53.49 -6.84
C GLY A 25 -6.78 54.59 -7.86
N ALA A 26 -7.03 54.23 -9.12
CA ALA A 26 -7.48 55.21 -10.12
C ALA A 26 -8.86 55.79 -9.74
N ARG A 27 -9.79 54.94 -9.29
CA ARG A 27 -11.08 55.39 -8.75
C ARG A 27 -10.91 56.26 -7.51
N GLU A 28 -10.02 55.90 -6.61
CA GLU A 28 -9.76 56.68 -5.38
C GLU A 28 -9.15 58.05 -5.69
N SER A 29 -8.38 58.18 -6.79
CA SER A 29 -7.80 59.46 -7.20
C SER A 29 -8.83 60.50 -7.66
N ILE A 30 -9.93 60.05 -8.26
CA ILE A 30 -11.06 60.92 -8.66
C ILE A 30 -12.07 61.12 -7.52
N ARG A 31 -12.20 60.14 -6.62
CA ARG A 31 -13.14 60.17 -5.49
C ARG A 31 -12.50 59.51 -4.25
N PRO A 32 -11.78 60.29 -3.41
CA PRO A 32 -11.13 59.78 -2.22
C PRO A 32 -12.13 59.23 -1.20
N ILE A 33 -11.77 58.12 -0.55
CA ILE A 33 -12.61 57.54 0.50
C ILE A 33 -12.54 58.43 1.75
N PRO A 34 -13.67 58.86 2.35
CA PRO A 34 -13.66 59.66 3.57
C PRO A 34 -12.93 58.97 4.72
N ARG A 35 -12.15 59.74 5.50
CA ARG A 35 -11.35 59.23 6.62
C ARG A 35 -12.16 58.43 7.65
N TYR A 36 -13.38 58.87 7.96
CA TYR A 36 -14.27 58.14 8.87
C TYR A 36 -14.68 56.75 8.34
N THR A 37 -14.77 56.58 7.03
CA THR A 37 -15.08 55.28 6.40
C THR A 37 -13.85 54.38 6.47
N LEU A 38 -12.66 54.92 6.19
CA LEU A 38 -11.39 54.19 6.31
C LEU A 38 -11.14 53.70 7.74
N ASP A 39 -11.27 54.58 8.73
CA ASP A 39 -11.01 54.25 10.14
C ASP A 39 -11.97 53.16 10.64
N ARG A 40 -13.21 53.15 10.16
CA ARG A 40 -14.22 52.16 10.57
C ARG A 40 -14.12 50.83 9.84
N TRP A 41 -13.82 50.83 8.54
CA TRP A 41 -13.99 49.65 7.68
C TRP A 41 -12.69 49.02 7.20
N SER A 42 -11.53 49.64 7.47
CA SER A 42 -10.21 49.08 7.13
C SER A 42 -9.92 47.72 7.78
N ASN A 43 -10.46 47.49 8.97
CA ASN A 43 -10.30 46.25 9.75
C ASN A 43 -11.59 45.43 9.90
N ALA A 44 -12.65 45.77 9.15
CA ALA A 44 -13.91 45.05 9.22
C ALA A 44 -13.77 43.61 8.71
N THR A 45 -14.53 42.70 9.30
CA THR A 45 -14.57 41.30 8.89
C THR A 45 -15.33 41.15 7.56
N VAL A 46 -15.02 40.08 6.81
CA VAL A 46 -15.69 39.78 5.53
C VAL A 46 -17.22 39.68 5.70
N ALA A 47 -17.68 39.11 6.82
CA ALA A 47 -19.11 38.99 7.13
C ALA A 47 -19.79 40.35 7.35
N GLU A 48 -19.13 41.28 8.05
CA GLU A 48 -19.66 42.65 8.25
C GLU A 48 -19.76 43.42 6.93
N ILE A 49 -18.79 43.21 6.04
CA ILE A 49 -18.77 43.83 4.71
C ILE A 49 -19.87 43.22 3.83
N GLU A 50 -20.03 41.89 3.82
CA GLU A 50 -21.11 41.22 3.09
C GLU A 50 -22.51 41.67 3.53
N ASP A 51 -22.72 41.90 4.83
CA ASP A 51 -24.00 42.41 5.36
C ASP A 51 -24.32 43.83 4.87
N VAL A 52 -23.30 44.69 4.71
CA VAL A 52 -23.45 46.02 4.09
C VAL A 52 -23.77 45.92 2.60
N LEU A 53 -23.06 45.06 1.85
CA LEU A 53 -23.25 44.87 0.42
C LEU A 53 -24.61 44.20 0.13
N CYS A 54 -25.07 43.30 1.00
CA CYS A 54 -26.39 42.65 0.88
C CYS A 54 -27.56 43.48 1.44
N HIS A 55 -27.33 44.74 1.82
CA HIS A 55 -28.36 45.66 2.34
C HIS A 55 -29.00 45.23 3.67
N LYS A 56 -28.36 44.32 4.41
CA LYS A 56 -28.79 43.95 5.78
C LYS A 56 -28.40 45.04 6.78
N THR A 57 -27.31 45.76 6.51
CA THR A 57 -26.87 46.92 7.30
C THR A 57 -27.19 48.22 6.55
N ARG A 58 -27.84 49.16 7.25
CA ARG A 58 -28.23 50.45 6.67
C ARG A 58 -27.05 51.41 6.67
N VAL A 59 -26.51 51.68 5.48
CA VAL A 59 -25.48 52.70 5.21
C VAL A 59 -25.91 53.57 4.03
N ALA A 60 -25.32 54.77 3.91
CA ALA A 60 -25.51 55.61 2.73
C ALA A 60 -24.99 54.90 1.47
N TYR A 61 -25.62 55.17 0.32
CA TYR A 61 -25.29 54.48 -0.93
C TYR A 61 -23.84 54.74 -1.38
N ALA A 62 -23.38 55.98 -1.27
CA ALA A 62 -21.98 56.35 -1.53
C ALA A 62 -20.99 55.59 -0.63
N THR A 63 -21.30 55.49 0.67
CA THR A 63 -20.48 54.74 1.63
C THR A 63 -20.42 53.25 1.28
N ARG A 64 -21.50 52.67 0.72
CA ARG A 64 -21.50 51.28 0.24
C ARG A 64 -20.54 51.08 -0.94
N ILE A 65 -20.51 52.03 -1.88
CA ILE A 65 -19.56 52.00 -3.00
C ILE A 65 -18.13 52.07 -2.46
N ASP A 66 -17.86 52.97 -1.51
CA ASP A 66 -16.55 53.11 -0.88
C ASP A 66 -16.10 51.84 -0.16
N ILE A 67 -16.99 51.21 0.62
CA ILE A 67 -16.71 49.95 1.32
C ILE A 67 -16.40 48.82 0.31
N ALA A 68 -17.13 48.73 -0.81
CA ALA A 68 -16.88 47.72 -1.83
C ALA A 68 -15.50 47.88 -2.49
N PHE A 69 -15.11 49.13 -2.84
CA PHE A 69 -13.78 49.42 -3.39
C PHE A 69 -12.66 49.18 -2.36
N LEU A 70 -12.88 49.56 -1.09
CA LEU A 70 -11.93 49.31 0.00
C LEU A 70 -11.69 47.81 0.22
N HIS A 71 -12.76 47.01 0.21
CA HIS A 71 -12.66 45.55 0.36
C HIS A 71 -11.96 44.89 -0.83
N ALA A 72 -12.27 45.32 -2.06
CA ALA A 72 -11.59 44.83 -3.26
C ALA A 72 -10.07 45.09 -3.20
N SER A 73 -9.67 46.30 -2.79
CA SER A 73 -8.26 46.69 -2.64
C SER A 73 -7.56 45.92 -1.51
N SER A 74 -8.22 45.73 -0.36
CA SER A 74 -7.68 44.99 0.79
C SER A 74 -7.44 43.51 0.46
N CYS A 75 -8.43 42.84 -0.14
CA CYS A 75 -8.28 41.44 -0.59
C CYS A 75 -7.20 41.29 -1.67
N ALA A 76 -7.09 42.25 -2.61
CA ALA A 76 -6.03 42.23 -3.61
C ALA A 76 -4.63 42.39 -2.97
N SER A 77 -4.51 43.25 -1.96
CA SER A 77 -3.26 43.45 -1.21
C SER A 77 -2.85 42.20 -0.42
N LYS A 78 -3.80 41.53 0.24
CA LYS A 78 -3.58 40.24 0.89
C LYS A 78 -3.20 39.14 -0.10
N ALA A 79 -3.81 39.13 -1.29
CA ALA A 79 -3.44 38.19 -2.35
C ALA A 79 -1.99 38.39 -2.81
N ILE A 80 -1.50 39.62 -2.86
CA ILE A 80 -0.10 39.97 -3.17
C ILE A 80 0.83 39.52 -2.05
N GLU A 81 0.53 39.89 -0.80
CA GLU A 81 1.38 39.63 0.37
C GLU A 81 1.52 38.12 0.67
N PHE A 82 0.41 37.39 0.64
CA PHE A 82 0.36 35.98 1.03
C PHE A 82 0.33 35.01 -0.16
N SER A 83 0.40 35.51 -1.40
CA SER A 83 0.22 34.69 -2.62
C SER A 83 -1.07 33.84 -2.58
N ALA A 84 -2.15 34.39 -1.99
CA ALA A 84 -3.37 33.67 -1.70
C ALA A 84 -4.41 33.82 -2.83
N HIS A 85 -4.60 32.76 -3.62
CA HIS A 85 -5.57 32.76 -4.73
C HIS A 85 -7.03 32.96 -4.26
N GLY A 86 -7.38 32.49 -3.04
CA GLY A 86 -8.71 32.72 -2.47
C GLY A 86 -9.02 34.21 -2.26
N GLU A 87 -8.07 34.97 -1.72
CA GLU A 87 -8.17 36.43 -1.53
C GLU A 87 -8.28 37.16 -2.88
N TYR A 88 -7.57 36.66 -3.90
CA TYR A 88 -7.69 37.19 -5.26
C TYR A 88 -9.11 37.01 -5.84
N LEU A 89 -9.70 35.82 -5.70
CA LEU A 89 -11.07 35.56 -6.13
C LEU A 89 -12.11 36.40 -5.35
N ALA A 90 -11.87 36.65 -4.07
CA ALA A 90 -12.70 37.54 -3.25
C ALA A 90 -12.59 39.01 -3.70
N SER A 91 -11.39 39.44 -4.10
CA SER A 91 -11.16 40.80 -4.60
C SER A 91 -11.89 41.09 -5.92
N ILE A 92 -11.95 40.13 -6.86
CA ILE A 92 -12.73 40.27 -8.11
C ILE A 92 -14.23 40.35 -7.82
N THR A 93 -14.72 39.48 -6.93
CA THR A 93 -16.14 39.48 -6.53
C THR A 93 -16.52 40.84 -5.96
N SER A 94 -15.68 41.40 -5.09
CA SER A 94 -15.88 42.71 -4.48
C SER A 94 -15.77 43.86 -5.49
N LEU A 95 -14.87 43.74 -6.47
CA LEU A 95 -14.73 44.72 -7.55
C LEU A 95 -15.97 44.75 -8.46
N VAL A 96 -16.56 43.58 -8.76
CA VAL A 96 -17.83 43.48 -9.50
C VAL A 96 -18.93 44.22 -8.74
N ASP A 97 -19.06 44.00 -7.43
CA ASP A 97 -20.03 44.69 -6.59
C ASP A 97 -19.78 46.21 -6.57
N ALA A 98 -18.53 46.65 -6.45
CA ALA A 98 -18.15 48.06 -6.43
C ALA A 98 -18.55 48.80 -7.71
N ILE A 99 -18.21 48.24 -8.87
CA ILE A 99 -18.53 48.85 -10.18
C ILE A 99 -20.03 48.72 -10.49
N PHE A 100 -20.68 47.63 -10.08
CA PHE A 100 -22.13 47.49 -10.18
C PHE A 100 -22.88 48.56 -9.37
N TYR A 101 -22.46 48.86 -8.14
CA TYR A 101 -23.06 49.96 -7.38
C TYR A 101 -22.76 51.32 -7.98
N THR A 102 -21.57 51.49 -8.58
CA THR A 102 -21.23 52.71 -9.31
C THR A 102 -22.15 52.92 -10.52
N ALA A 103 -22.52 51.86 -11.25
CA ALA A 103 -23.46 51.91 -12.37
C ALA A 103 -24.90 52.33 -11.99
N LYS A 104 -25.18 52.35 -10.70
CA LYS A 104 -26.47 52.71 -10.10
C LYS A 104 -26.37 53.98 -9.26
N ASP A 105 -25.22 54.67 -9.33
CA ASP A 105 -25.00 55.90 -8.60
C ASP A 105 -25.68 57.06 -9.34
N ASN A 106 -26.64 57.69 -8.67
CA ASN A 106 -27.34 58.84 -9.25
C ASN A 106 -26.51 60.13 -9.19
N THR A 107 -25.30 60.09 -8.62
CA THR A 107 -24.40 61.25 -8.51
C THR A 107 -23.44 61.41 -9.69
N ILE A 108 -23.35 60.42 -10.57
CA ILE A 108 -22.55 60.46 -11.81
C ILE A 108 -23.44 60.59 -13.05
N SER A 109 -22.86 60.97 -14.18
CA SER A 109 -23.59 61.12 -15.44
C SER A 109 -24.24 59.80 -15.90
N GLN A 110 -25.31 59.90 -16.70
CA GLN A 110 -25.95 58.70 -17.28
C GLN A 110 -24.99 57.91 -18.19
N GLY A 111 -24.06 58.60 -18.86
CA GLY A 111 -22.99 57.98 -19.63
C GLY A 111 -22.01 57.21 -18.75
N ALA A 112 -21.62 57.77 -17.60
CA ALA A 112 -20.76 57.09 -16.62
C ALA A 112 -21.45 55.89 -15.96
N ASN A 113 -22.76 55.96 -15.73
CA ASN A 113 -23.58 54.82 -15.30
C ASN A 113 -23.57 53.70 -16.35
N HIS A 114 -23.75 54.04 -17.62
CA HIS A 114 -23.71 53.09 -18.72
C HIS A 114 -22.31 52.45 -18.90
N ALA A 115 -21.24 53.26 -18.85
CA ALA A 115 -19.86 52.80 -18.92
C ALA A 115 -19.51 51.86 -17.75
N SER A 116 -19.94 52.20 -16.53
CA SER A 116 -19.80 51.34 -15.36
C SER A 116 -20.56 50.02 -15.53
N ALA A 117 -21.76 50.05 -16.14
CA ALA A 117 -22.53 48.84 -16.39
C ALA A 117 -21.84 47.90 -17.39
N LEU A 118 -21.23 48.46 -18.45
CA LEU A 118 -20.41 47.72 -19.40
C LEU A 118 -19.16 47.13 -18.72
N ALA A 119 -18.44 47.91 -17.91
CA ALA A 119 -17.27 47.46 -17.17
C ALA A 119 -17.60 46.35 -16.16
N ALA A 120 -18.69 46.51 -15.40
CA ALA A 120 -19.18 45.48 -14.47
C ALA A 120 -19.61 44.20 -15.20
N ARG A 121 -20.18 44.31 -16.41
CA ARG A 121 -20.54 43.14 -17.24
C ARG A 121 -19.28 42.36 -17.66
N GLU A 122 -18.23 43.06 -18.10
CA GLU A 122 -16.96 42.44 -18.48
C GLU A 122 -16.28 41.73 -17.29
N LEU A 123 -16.31 42.33 -16.10
CA LEU A 123 -15.79 41.71 -14.88
C LEU A 123 -16.64 40.53 -14.40
N LEU A 124 -17.97 40.64 -14.47
CA LEU A 124 -18.91 39.57 -14.09
C LEU A 124 -18.76 38.32 -14.99
N ALA A 125 -18.24 38.48 -16.20
CA ALA A 125 -17.92 37.37 -17.08
C ALA A 125 -16.70 36.57 -16.61
N LEU A 126 -15.83 37.15 -15.78
CA LEU A 126 -14.56 36.55 -15.40
C LEU A 126 -14.68 35.45 -14.33
N GLN A 127 -15.57 35.58 -13.35
CA GLN A 127 -15.70 34.65 -12.22
C GLN A 127 -17.16 34.46 -11.78
N ARG A 128 -17.46 33.31 -11.17
CA ARG A 128 -18.76 33.08 -10.51
C ARG A 128 -18.97 34.08 -9.36
N HIS A 129 -20.06 34.84 -9.45
CA HIS A 129 -20.52 35.77 -8.41
C HIS A 129 -21.76 35.20 -7.69
N PRO A 130 -21.87 35.26 -6.36
CA PRO A 130 -23.03 34.75 -5.61
C PRO A 130 -24.36 35.35 -6.08
N ARG A 131 -24.35 36.64 -6.47
CA ARG A 131 -25.52 37.39 -6.97
C ARG A 131 -25.59 37.53 -8.49
N ARG A 132 -24.95 36.62 -9.25
CA ARG A 132 -24.77 36.74 -10.71
C ARG A 132 -26.06 37.00 -11.49
N ASN A 133 -27.14 36.26 -11.20
CA ASN A 133 -28.39 36.38 -11.94
C ASN A 133 -29.06 37.75 -11.73
N LEU A 134 -29.04 38.25 -10.49
CA LEU A 134 -29.57 39.56 -10.13
C LEU A 134 -28.78 40.69 -10.80
N ILE A 135 -27.45 40.68 -10.64
CA ILE A 135 -26.57 41.69 -11.23
C ILE A 135 -26.69 41.67 -12.76
N ARG A 136 -26.69 40.49 -13.39
CA ARG A 136 -26.83 40.37 -14.85
C ARG A 136 -28.18 40.86 -15.39
N ALA A 137 -29.26 40.69 -14.64
CA ALA A 137 -30.58 41.20 -15.03
C ALA A 137 -30.61 42.73 -14.96
N GLU A 138 -30.07 43.31 -13.88
CA GLU A 138 -30.04 44.75 -13.67
C GLU A 138 -29.07 45.46 -14.63
N LEU A 139 -27.88 44.89 -14.87
CA LEU A 139 -26.93 45.42 -15.86
C LEU A 139 -27.53 45.42 -17.26
N ARG A 140 -28.25 44.35 -17.66
CA ARG A 140 -28.98 44.33 -18.94
C ARG A 140 -29.97 45.48 -19.03
N ARG A 141 -30.76 45.71 -17.98
CA ARG A 141 -31.71 46.84 -17.93
C ARG A 141 -31.03 48.19 -18.10
N ILE A 142 -29.85 48.42 -17.50
CA ILE A 142 -29.11 49.69 -17.62
C ILE A 142 -28.52 49.84 -19.03
N ILE A 143 -28.02 48.74 -19.62
CA ILE A 143 -27.40 48.74 -20.94
C ILE A 143 -28.43 48.90 -22.06
N ASP A 144 -29.56 48.18 -21.99
CA ASP A 144 -30.59 48.16 -23.02
C ASP A 144 -31.40 49.47 -23.10
N ASN A 145 -31.34 50.31 -22.06
CA ASN A 145 -32.11 51.55 -21.94
C ASN A 145 -31.46 52.78 -22.62
N ILE A 146 -30.26 52.67 -23.20
CA ILE A 146 -29.49 53.84 -23.67
C ILE A 146 -28.97 53.64 -25.10
N GLN A 147 -29.17 54.64 -25.96
CA GLN A 147 -28.68 54.71 -27.36
C GLN A 147 -27.38 55.54 -27.54
N ASN A 148 -26.57 55.70 -26.48
CA ASN A 148 -25.42 56.62 -26.47
C ASN A 148 -24.06 55.95 -26.26
N ASP A 149 -23.08 56.60 -26.87
CA ASP A 149 -21.69 56.21 -27.06
C ASP A 149 -20.92 55.98 -25.74
N SER A 150 -20.24 54.84 -25.66
CA SER A 150 -19.35 54.43 -24.55
C SER A 150 -17.98 55.11 -24.64
N GLY A 151 -17.95 56.41 -24.87
CA GLY A 151 -16.70 57.15 -25.03
C GLY A 151 -15.81 57.14 -23.78
N ASP A 152 -14.50 57.29 -23.97
CA ASP A 152 -13.49 57.25 -22.89
C ASP A 152 -13.75 58.25 -21.75
N ALA A 153 -14.38 59.39 -22.03
CA ALA A 153 -14.71 60.40 -21.03
C ALA A 153 -15.63 59.86 -19.92
N PHE A 154 -16.55 58.94 -20.24
CA PHE A 154 -17.52 58.42 -19.27
C PHE A 154 -16.94 57.34 -18.35
N ILE A 155 -16.02 56.51 -18.85
CA ILE A 155 -15.31 55.55 -17.98
C ILE A 155 -14.25 56.27 -17.12
N GLN A 156 -13.67 57.36 -17.62
CA GLN A 156 -12.80 58.23 -16.82
C GLN A 156 -13.56 58.88 -15.66
N GLU A 157 -14.78 59.37 -15.89
CA GLU A 157 -15.65 59.90 -14.83
C GLU A 157 -16.00 58.83 -13.78
N ALA A 158 -16.23 57.58 -14.20
CA ALA A 158 -16.66 56.50 -13.31
C ALA A 158 -15.51 55.86 -12.50
N LEU A 159 -14.37 55.59 -13.15
CA LEU A 159 -13.29 54.74 -12.61
C LEU A 159 -11.91 55.41 -12.64
N GLY A 160 -11.78 56.61 -13.21
CA GLY A 160 -10.49 57.32 -13.32
C GLY A 160 -9.54 56.72 -14.36
N LEU A 161 -10.03 55.90 -15.30
CA LEU A 161 -9.25 55.19 -16.31
C LEU A 161 -9.90 55.30 -17.70
N SER A 162 -9.11 55.19 -18.77
CA SER A 162 -9.64 54.99 -20.13
C SER A 162 -10.08 53.54 -20.35
N TRP A 163 -10.86 53.28 -21.40
CA TRP A 163 -11.24 51.92 -21.79
C TRP A 163 -10.03 51.07 -22.15
N ASP A 164 -9.03 51.64 -22.82
CA ASP A 164 -7.78 50.92 -23.12
C ASP A 164 -7.04 50.49 -21.85
N SER A 165 -6.94 51.38 -20.86
CA SER A 165 -6.32 51.05 -19.58
C SER A 165 -7.13 49.99 -18.82
N PHE A 166 -8.45 50.13 -18.79
CA PHE A 166 -9.34 49.17 -18.16
C PHE A 166 -9.26 47.78 -18.82
N ASN A 167 -9.27 47.72 -20.16
CA ASN A 167 -9.14 46.48 -20.93
C ASN A 167 -7.76 45.82 -20.72
N ASN A 168 -6.69 46.61 -20.62
CA ASN A 168 -5.36 46.09 -20.28
C ASN A 168 -5.33 45.46 -18.88
N HIS A 169 -5.96 46.10 -17.90
CA HIS A 169 -6.12 45.50 -16.57
C HIS A 169 -7.02 44.26 -16.62
N LEU A 170 -8.11 44.26 -17.38
CA LEU A 170 -9.00 43.13 -17.57
C LEU A 170 -8.27 41.90 -18.14
N LEU A 171 -7.33 42.10 -19.06
CA LEU A 171 -6.46 41.04 -19.58
C LEU A 171 -5.54 40.45 -18.49
N ALA A 172 -5.01 41.29 -17.61
CA ALA A 172 -4.23 40.83 -16.45
C ALA A 172 -5.11 40.05 -15.45
N LEU A 173 -6.35 40.50 -15.23
CA LEU A 173 -7.31 39.79 -14.37
C LEU A 173 -7.71 38.42 -14.94
N ARG A 174 -7.98 38.34 -16.25
CA ARG A 174 -8.24 37.05 -16.93
C ARG A 174 -7.10 36.06 -16.72
N LYS A 175 -5.86 36.55 -16.80
CA LYS A 175 -4.69 35.73 -16.51
C LYS A 175 -4.68 35.29 -15.05
N GLY A 176 -5.10 36.07 -14.07
CA GLY A 176 -5.09 35.65 -12.66
C GLY A 176 -6.11 34.58 -12.28
N ILE A 177 -7.24 34.47 -13.00
CA ILE A 177 -8.42 33.67 -12.57
C ILE A 177 -8.33 32.19 -12.90
N ALA A 178 -7.60 31.82 -13.95
CA ALA A 178 -7.46 30.40 -14.25
C ALA A 178 -6.82 29.74 -13.01
N PRO A 179 -7.46 28.72 -12.42
CA PRO A 179 -6.94 28.10 -11.22
C PRO A 179 -5.53 27.58 -11.49
N LEU A 180 -4.75 27.38 -10.42
CA LEU A 180 -3.40 26.81 -10.43
C LEU A 180 -3.42 25.35 -10.99
N ASN A 181 -3.76 25.24 -12.28
CA ASN A 181 -4.40 24.17 -13.04
C ASN A 181 -5.95 24.21 -13.06
N THR A 182 -6.54 24.97 -13.97
CA THR A 182 -7.39 24.40 -15.03
C THR A 182 -7.10 25.16 -16.32
N VAL A 183 -6.73 24.39 -17.34
CA VAL A 183 -6.96 24.76 -18.73
C VAL A 183 -8.49 24.80 -18.87
N ASP A 184 -9.08 25.98 -19.05
CA ASP A 184 -10.41 26.05 -19.67
C ASP A 184 -10.17 26.21 -21.17
N ASP A 185 -10.20 25.05 -21.80
CA ASP A 185 -10.42 24.84 -23.21
C ASP A 185 -11.85 25.31 -23.50
N THR A 186 -12.01 26.56 -23.97
CA THR A 186 -13.25 27.00 -24.61
C THR A 186 -13.04 27.33 -26.09
N SER A 187 -11.96 26.82 -26.68
CA SER A 187 -12.12 26.11 -27.93
C SER A 187 -12.76 24.77 -27.58
N SER A 188 -13.85 24.39 -28.22
CA SER A 188 -14.01 22.97 -28.51
C SER A 188 -12.85 22.62 -29.44
N GLU A 189 -11.67 22.35 -28.87
CA GLU A 189 -10.75 21.44 -29.54
C GLU A 189 -11.53 20.13 -29.55
N ASP A 190 -12.16 19.84 -30.68
CA ASP A 190 -12.58 18.48 -30.98
C ASP A 190 -11.44 17.58 -30.50
N PRO A 191 -11.70 16.56 -29.66
CA PRO A 191 -10.64 15.72 -29.14
C PRO A 191 -9.79 15.30 -30.33
N ILE A 192 -8.50 15.66 -30.32
CA ILE A 192 -7.59 15.42 -31.43
C ILE A 192 -7.81 13.97 -31.83
N MET A 193 -8.46 13.74 -32.97
CA MET A 193 -8.62 12.41 -33.50
C MET A 193 -7.23 11.98 -33.90
N LEU A 194 -6.58 11.25 -33.01
CA LEU A 194 -5.36 10.55 -33.35
C LEU A 194 -5.75 9.59 -34.46
N SER A 195 -5.22 9.81 -35.67
CA SER A 195 -5.37 8.90 -36.80
C SER A 195 -4.71 7.53 -36.55
N VAL A 196 -3.99 7.41 -35.43
CA VAL A 196 -3.18 6.29 -34.99
C VAL A 196 -3.51 6.00 -33.52
N SER A 197 -3.62 4.72 -33.13
CA SER A 197 -3.95 4.40 -31.73
C SER A 197 -2.82 4.84 -30.78
N VAL A 198 -3.17 5.21 -29.54
CA VAL A 198 -2.17 5.54 -28.50
C VAL A 198 -1.18 4.39 -28.31
N ALA A 199 -1.65 3.14 -28.41
CA ALA A 199 -0.80 1.95 -28.32
C ALA A 199 0.26 1.89 -29.44
N ASP A 200 -0.10 2.26 -30.67
CA ASP A 200 0.83 2.31 -31.81
C ASP A 200 1.89 3.41 -31.63
N VAL A 201 1.49 4.56 -31.07
CA VAL A 201 2.41 5.68 -30.76
C VAL A 201 3.43 5.27 -29.70
N LEU A 202 3.01 4.51 -28.69
CA LEU A 202 3.89 4.08 -27.61
C LEU A 202 4.98 3.11 -28.09
N ILE A 203 4.64 2.17 -28.99
CA ILE A 203 5.62 1.22 -29.53
C ILE A 203 6.59 1.88 -30.53
N SER A 204 6.16 2.92 -31.24
CA SER A 204 6.99 3.61 -32.24
C SER A 204 7.91 4.70 -31.65
N GLY A 205 7.76 5.03 -30.37
CA GLY A 205 8.59 6.03 -29.69
C GLY A 205 10.04 5.57 -29.48
N PRO A 206 11.03 6.49 -29.49
CA PRO A 206 12.41 6.14 -29.22
C PRO A 206 12.56 5.62 -27.77
N ALA A 207 13.02 4.38 -27.62
CA ALA A 207 13.43 3.85 -26.32
C ALA A 207 14.59 4.68 -25.79
N ARG A 208 14.39 5.38 -24.67
CA ARG A 208 15.44 6.16 -24.00
C ARG A 208 15.98 5.34 -22.84
N LEU A 209 16.80 4.34 -23.13
CA LEU A 209 17.63 3.72 -22.11
C LEU A 209 18.85 4.63 -21.93
N SER A 210 19.04 5.13 -20.70
CA SER A 210 20.25 5.90 -20.38
C SER A 210 21.34 4.95 -19.89
N ASP A 211 22.55 5.12 -20.41
CA ASP A 211 23.76 4.42 -19.92
C ASP A 211 23.96 4.67 -18.41
N SER A 212 23.66 3.66 -17.61
CA SER A 212 24.41 3.36 -16.39
C SER A 212 24.96 1.96 -16.57
N GLY A 213 26.26 1.76 -16.34
CA GLY A 213 26.86 0.42 -16.38
C GLY A 213 26.15 -0.55 -15.42
N PRO A 214 26.29 -1.87 -15.64
CA PRO A 214 25.62 -2.88 -14.83
C PRO A 214 26.00 -2.71 -13.35
N LEU A 215 24.98 -2.65 -12.51
CA LEU A 215 25.15 -2.65 -11.05
C LEU A 215 25.24 -4.10 -10.57
N ASP A 216 26.38 -4.47 -9.99
CA ASP A 216 26.58 -5.79 -9.41
C ASP A 216 26.06 -5.82 -7.96
N TYR A 217 25.11 -6.72 -7.71
CA TYR A 217 24.57 -6.97 -6.37
C TYR A 217 25.29 -8.14 -5.70
N ASP A 218 25.30 -8.13 -4.37
CA ASP A 218 25.85 -9.24 -3.59
C ASP A 218 24.98 -10.49 -3.70
N THR A 219 25.58 -11.58 -4.18
CA THR A 219 24.92 -12.87 -4.48
C THR A 219 25.18 -13.95 -3.42
N SER A 220 25.88 -13.61 -2.33
CA SER A 220 26.26 -14.54 -1.25
C SER A 220 25.09 -15.31 -0.64
N ASP A 221 23.90 -14.71 -0.68
CA ASP A 221 22.70 -15.17 0.00
C ASP A 221 21.63 -15.75 -0.95
N ARG A 222 21.94 -15.93 -2.23
CA ARG A 222 20.99 -16.42 -3.27
C ARG A 222 20.37 -17.80 -2.96
N ASP A 223 21.12 -18.62 -2.23
CA ASP A 223 20.75 -20.00 -1.88
C ASP A 223 20.08 -20.10 -0.50
N LEU A 224 19.81 -18.96 0.17
CA LEU A 224 19.09 -18.95 1.43
C LEU A 224 17.63 -19.33 1.25
N ARG A 225 17.10 -20.06 2.24
CA ARG A 225 15.70 -20.52 2.32
C ARG A 225 15.22 -20.46 3.77
N VAL A 226 13.91 -20.35 3.96
CA VAL A 226 13.26 -20.24 5.28
C VAL A 226 13.05 -21.63 5.87
N SER A 227 13.71 -21.93 6.99
CA SER A 227 13.57 -23.20 7.71
C SER A 227 12.48 -23.14 8.78
N ARG A 228 12.45 -22.07 9.57
CA ARG A 228 11.50 -21.91 10.68
C ARG A 228 11.11 -20.46 10.85
N VAL A 229 9.87 -20.23 11.26
CA VAL A 229 9.32 -18.91 11.59
C VAL A 229 8.74 -18.95 12.99
N ASN A 230 9.21 -18.09 13.88
CA ASN A 230 8.68 -17.88 15.21
C ASN A 230 8.15 -16.45 15.29
N LEU A 231 6.90 -16.28 15.72
CA LEU A 231 6.29 -14.96 15.87
C LEU A 231 5.54 -14.87 17.19
N CYS A 232 5.67 -13.72 17.85
CA CYS A 232 5.07 -13.43 19.14
C CYS A 232 4.53 -12.00 19.13
N GLN A 233 3.33 -11.78 19.69
CA GLN A 233 2.69 -10.46 19.77
C GLN A 233 2.53 -9.74 18.42
N PHE A 234 2.45 -10.51 17.33
CA PHE A 234 2.48 -10.02 15.96
C PHE A 234 1.10 -10.15 15.29
N ARG A 235 0.52 -9.02 14.86
CA ARG A 235 -0.82 -8.91 14.26
C ARG A 235 -1.88 -9.76 14.99
N GLY A 236 -2.46 -10.75 14.32
CA GLY A 236 -3.46 -11.67 14.87
C GLY A 236 -2.89 -12.74 15.81
N SER A 237 -1.60 -12.75 16.14
CA SER A 237 -0.99 -13.74 17.02
C SER A 237 -0.49 -13.10 18.32
N PRO A 238 -1.31 -13.06 19.38
CA PRO A 238 -0.88 -12.61 20.70
C PRO A 238 -0.06 -13.66 21.46
N GLY A 239 -0.13 -14.93 21.05
CA GLY A 239 0.72 -16.00 21.58
C GLY A 239 1.99 -16.21 20.75
N ASN A 240 2.88 -17.05 21.26
CA ASN A 240 4.01 -17.57 20.50
C ASN A 240 3.52 -18.62 19.50
N LEU A 241 3.79 -18.41 18.22
CA LEU A 241 3.50 -19.34 17.14
C LEU A 241 4.82 -19.71 16.43
N SER A 242 5.12 -21.00 16.41
CA SER A 242 6.29 -21.57 15.72
C SER A 242 5.83 -22.42 14.55
N LEU A 243 6.38 -22.15 13.36
CA LEU A 243 6.10 -22.88 12.12
C LEU A 243 7.40 -23.51 11.62
N ASP A 244 7.46 -24.83 11.58
CA ASP A 244 8.58 -25.58 11.02
C ASP A 244 8.32 -25.88 9.54
N LEU A 245 9.12 -25.26 8.67
CA LEU A 245 9.12 -25.50 7.22
C LEU A 245 10.22 -26.48 6.80
N SER A 246 10.92 -27.08 7.77
CA SER A 246 12.07 -27.97 7.57
C SER A 246 11.97 -29.29 8.34
N PRO A 247 10.83 -30.00 8.37
CA PRO A 247 10.60 -31.16 9.25
C PRO A 247 11.57 -32.35 9.02
N LYS A 248 12.37 -32.32 7.95
CA LYS A 248 13.41 -33.32 7.62
C LYS A 248 14.81 -32.69 7.49
N GLY A 249 15.06 -31.56 8.17
CA GLY A 249 16.34 -30.84 8.14
C GLY A 249 16.61 -30.07 6.85
N ARG A 250 15.65 -30.03 5.92
CA ARG A 250 15.73 -29.27 4.66
C ARG A 250 14.48 -28.40 4.49
N PRO A 251 14.62 -27.11 4.20
CA PRO A 251 13.50 -26.22 3.91
C PRO A 251 12.65 -26.72 2.75
N LEU A 252 11.34 -26.72 2.94
CA LEU A 252 10.35 -27.13 1.95
C LEU A 252 9.44 -25.96 1.59
N SER A 253 8.79 -26.04 0.43
CA SER A 253 7.65 -25.18 0.11
C SER A 253 6.51 -25.39 1.13
N ALA A 254 5.54 -24.49 1.20
CA ALA A 254 4.42 -24.62 2.12
C ALA A 254 3.09 -24.28 1.45
N ILE A 255 2.04 -25.01 1.83
CA ILE A 255 0.65 -24.64 1.55
C ILE A 255 -0.05 -24.38 2.89
N ILE A 256 -0.52 -23.15 3.08
CA ILE A 256 -1.22 -22.70 4.28
C ILE A 256 -2.71 -22.57 3.94
N LEU A 257 -3.51 -23.55 4.36
CA LEU A 257 -4.95 -23.58 4.23
C LEU A 257 -5.60 -22.89 5.44
N GLY A 258 -6.65 -22.10 5.22
CA GLY A 258 -7.50 -21.64 6.31
C GLY A 258 -8.58 -20.67 5.84
N ASP A 259 -9.67 -20.59 6.59
CA ASP A 259 -10.78 -19.68 6.28
C ASP A 259 -10.34 -18.21 6.26
N ASN A 260 -11.16 -17.32 5.69
CA ASN A 260 -10.94 -15.88 5.77
C ASN A 260 -10.91 -15.44 7.25
N GLY A 261 -9.89 -14.66 7.62
CA GLY A 261 -9.67 -14.24 9.00
C GLY A 261 -8.97 -15.26 9.92
N SER A 262 -8.53 -16.43 9.41
CA SER A 262 -7.77 -17.42 10.20
C SER A 262 -6.33 -17.02 10.54
N GLY A 263 -5.81 -15.95 9.93
CA GLY A 263 -4.44 -15.46 10.15
C GLY A 263 -3.41 -15.84 9.07
N LYS A 264 -3.83 -16.34 7.91
CA LYS A 264 -2.93 -16.67 6.77
C LYS A 264 -1.96 -15.55 6.42
N SER A 265 -2.48 -14.34 6.17
CA SER A 265 -1.65 -13.18 5.84
C SER A 265 -0.76 -12.75 7.02
N THR A 266 -1.13 -13.04 8.28
CA THR A 266 -0.23 -12.78 9.42
C THR A 266 1.04 -13.63 9.34
N ILE A 267 0.93 -14.88 8.88
CA ILE A 267 2.11 -15.73 8.66
C ILE A 267 2.96 -15.19 7.51
N ALA A 268 2.36 -14.86 6.36
CA ALA A 268 3.05 -14.26 5.23
C ALA A 268 3.78 -12.97 5.63
N ASP A 269 3.08 -12.07 6.32
CA ASP A 269 3.60 -10.80 6.80
C ASP A 269 4.71 -10.96 7.84
N SER A 270 4.68 -12.01 8.65
CA SER A 270 5.75 -12.25 9.63
C SER A 270 7.08 -12.56 8.94
N ILE A 271 7.03 -13.31 7.84
CA ILE A 271 8.23 -13.65 7.05
C ILE A 271 8.74 -12.39 6.33
N GLU A 272 7.86 -11.62 5.69
CA GLU A 272 8.21 -10.33 5.08
C GLU A 272 8.79 -9.37 6.12
N PHE A 273 8.17 -9.26 7.29
CA PHE A 273 8.61 -8.41 8.38
C PHE A 273 9.99 -8.80 8.87
N ALA A 274 10.25 -10.07 9.16
CA ALA A 274 11.55 -10.53 9.66
C ALA A 274 12.66 -10.49 8.60
N LEU A 275 12.35 -10.72 7.32
CA LEU A 275 13.37 -10.75 6.27
C LEU A 275 13.60 -9.38 5.60
N GLN A 276 12.58 -8.55 5.43
CA GLN A 276 12.65 -7.30 4.67
C GLN A 276 12.36 -6.03 5.49
N GLY A 277 11.95 -6.16 6.75
CA GLY A 277 11.75 -5.03 7.66
C GLY A 277 10.51 -4.18 7.35
N ARG A 278 9.54 -4.76 6.66
CA ARG A 278 8.31 -4.09 6.20
C ARG A 278 7.15 -5.09 6.16
N ILE A 279 5.92 -4.60 6.11
CA ILE A 279 4.71 -5.41 5.92
C ILE A 279 3.90 -4.82 4.78
N GLY A 280 3.51 -5.65 3.81
CA GLY A 280 2.75 -5.18 2.65
C GLY A 280 3.47 -4.03 1.94
N ARG A 281 4.81 -4.11 1.88
CA ARG A 281 5.68 -3.12 1.25
C ARG A 281 5.64 -1.72 1.91
N SER A 282 5.26 -1.64 3.19
CA SER A 282 5.29 -0.41 3.98
C SER A 282 5.99 -0.62 5.34
N ILE A 283 6.65 0.42 5.82
CA ILE A 283 7.26 0.51 7.15
C ILE A 283 6.37 1.27 8.15
N ALA A 284 5.18 1.72 7.72
CA ALA A 284 4.23 2.44 8.56
C ALA A 284 3.39 1.47 9.41
N PHE A 285 4.00 0.91 10.45
CA PHE A 285 3.41 -0.17 11.28
C PHE A 285 2.24 0.27 12.17
N ASP A 286 1.98 1.56 12.27
CA ASP A 286 0.94 2.19 13.09
C ASP A 286 -0.07 3.02 12.27
N SER A 287 0.09 3.04 10.94
CA SER A 287 -0.82 3.78 10.07
C SER A 287 -2.20 3.14 10.01
N PRO A 288 -3.30 3.91 10.10
CA PRO A 288 -4.66 3.39 9.93
C PRO A 288 -4.93 2.92 8.50
N LEU A 289 -4.06 3.28 7.55
CA LEU A 289 -4.16 2.92 6.13
C LEU A 289 -3.29 1.72 5.76
N ALA A 290 -2.50 1.18 6.70
CA ALA A 290 -1.58 0.09 6.47
C ALA A 290 -1.83 -1.08 7.44
N PRO A 291 -1.40 -2.30 7.08
CA PRO A 291 -1.31 -3.42 8.01
C PRO A 291 -0.49 -3.09 9.26
N SER A 292 -1.14 -3.01 10.43
CA SER A 292 -0.40 -2.90 11.70
C SER A 292 0.36 -4.19 12.00
N ALA A 293 1.62 -4.07 12.43
CA ALA A 293 2.45 -5.18 12.90
C ALA A 293 2.13 -5.58 14.35
N LYS A 294 1.55 -4.67 15.13
CA LYS A 294 1.24 -4.85 16.54
C LYS A 294 0.04 -5.77 16.75
N SER A 295 0.09 -6.63 17.75
CA SER A 295 -1.12 -7.29 18.26
C SER A 295 -1.90 -6.36 19.17
N PHE A 296 -3.20 -6.23 18.92
CA PHE A 296 -4.11 -5.43 19.75
C PHE A 296 -4.66 -6.19 20.96
N ALA A 297 -4.34 -7.47 21.09
CA ALA A 297 -4.74 -8.28 22.24
C ALA A 297 -3.78 -8.15 23.43
N THR A 298 -2.60 -7.55 23.24
CA THR A 298 -1.57 -7.40 24.28
C THR A 298 -0.93 -6.01 24.25
N ALA A 299 -0.28 -5.63 25.36
CA ALA A 299 0.47 -4.39 25.46
C ALA A 299 1.89 -4.49 24.87
N ASP A 300 2.41 -5.71 24.78
CA ASP A 300 3.77 -6.00 24.35
C ASP A 300 3.99 -5.71 22.85
N LEU A 301 5.24 -5.41 22.51
CA LEU A 301 5.64 -5.15 21.13
C LEU A 301 5.96 -6.46 20.40
N ALA A 302 5.62 -6.49 19.11
CA ALA A 302 5.77 -7.68 18.28
C ALA A 302 7.24 -8.06 18.09
N GLU A 303 7.50 -9.36 18.06
CA GLU A 303 8.80 -9.94 17.73
C GLU A 303 8.62 -11.09 16.75
N VAL A 304 9.45 -11.11 15.70
CA VAL A 304 9.48 -12.22 14.75
C VAL A 304 10.92 -12.65 14.51
N THR A 305 11.15 -13.96 14.59
CA THR A 305 12.43 -14.59 14.29
C THR A 305 12.29 -15.59 13.17
N VAL A 306 13.11 -15.47 12.13
CA VAL A 306 13.22 -16.44 11.04
C VAL A 306 14.56 -17.15 11.11
N THR A 307 14.53 -18.48 11.11
CA THR A 307 15.72 -19.34 10.96
C THR A 307 15.86 -19.77 9.51
N LEU A 308 17.07 -19.66 8.97
CA LEU A 308 17.38 -20.01 7.58
C LEU A 308 18.05 -21.38 7.47
N ASN A 309 18.26 -21.87 6.25
CA ASN A 309 18.86 -23.16 5.94
C ASN A 309 20.36 -23.29 6.26
N ASN A 310 21.03 -22.18 6.52
CA ASN A 310 22.42 -22.13 6.99
C ASN A 310 22.50 -21.95 8.52
N ASP A 311 21.41 -22.24 9.23
CA ASP A 311 21.23 -22.09 10.69
C ASP A 311 21.36 -20.66 11.24
N THR A 312 21.53 -19.66 10.38
CA THR A 312 21.48 -18.26 10.82
C THR A 312 20.05 -17.83 11.13
N THR A 313 19.91 -16.97 12.13
CA THR A 313 18.63 -16.42 12.57
C THR A 313 18.58 -14.91 12.33
N ILE A 314 17.47 -14.43 11.80
CA ILE A 314 17.15 -13.01 11.72
C ILE A 314 15.98 -12.76 12.66
N SER A 315 16.22 -11.97 13.71
CA SER A 315 15.14 -11.47 14.59
C SER A 315 14.91 -9.99 14.31
N ARG A 316 13.64 -9.59 14.38
CA ARG A 316 13.20 -8.20 14.29
C ARG A 316 12.07 -7.96 15.27
N ARG A 317 12.19 -6.89 16.05
CA ARG A 317 11.24 -6.46 17.06
C ARG A 317 10.71 -5.07 16.71
N LEU A 318 9.43 -4.85 16.98
CA LEU A 318 8.87 -3.50 16.96
C LEU A 318 9.41 -2.69 18.14
N GLU A 319 9.72 -1.43 17.88
CA GLU A 319 10.10 -0.47 18.92
C GLU A 319 9.31 0.83 18.76
N SER A 320 9.03 1.49 19.89
CA SER A 320 8.47 2.84 19.89
C SER A 320 9.60 3.84 19.71
N LYS A 321 9.58 4.57 18.60
CA LYS A 321 10.52 5.65 18.32
C LYS A 321 10.14 6.90 19.13
N PRO A 322 11.08 7.85 19.34
CA PRO A 322 10.80 9.10 20.07
C PRO A 322 9.66 9.96 19.49
N SER A 323 9.30 9.81 18.19
CA SER A 323 8.10 10.43 17.60
C SER A 323 6.79 9.96 18.22
N GLY A 324 6.79 8.85 18.95
CA GLY A 324 5.59 8.08 19.27
C GLY A 324 5.16 7.11 18.17
N ARG A 325 5.88 7.05 17.04
CA ARG A 325 5.61 6.06 15.98
C ARG A 325 6.31 4.73 16.22
N LEU A 326 5.80 3.69 15.56
CA LEU A 326 6.41 2.37 15.58
C LEU A 326 7.47 2.24 14.48
N GLY A 327 8.65 1.75 14.86
CA GLY A 327 9.71 1.33 13.95
C GLY A 327 10.21 -0.07 14.30
N VAL A 328 11.37 -0.43 13.76
CA VAL A 328 12.03 -1.72 14.02
C VAL A 328 13.38 -1.50 14.67
N ASP A 329 13.78 -2.45 15.53
CA ASP A 329 15.07 -2.45 16.24
C ASP A 329 16.27 -2.70 15.31
N ASN A 330 16.07 -3.53 14.30
CA ASN A 330 17.10 -3.92 13.33
C ASN A 330 16.67 -3.61 11.89
N GLU A 331 17.25 -2.55 11.33
CA GLU A 331 17.03 -2.13 9.94
C GLU A 331 17.86 -2.94 8.92
N HIS A 332 18.82 -3.74 9.37
CA HIS A 332 19.65 -4.54 8.47
C HIS A 332 18.84 -5.65 7.80
N VAL A 333 18.85 -5.65 6.47
CA VAL A 333 18.28 -6.70 5.63
C VAL A 333 19.43 -7.48 5.01
N ARG A 334 19.37 -8.81 4.94
CA ARG A 334 20.44 -9.60 4.30
C ARG A 334 20.43 -9.43 2.78
N PRO A 335 21.59 -9.48 2.09
CA PRO A 335 21.70 -9.29 0.63
C PRO A 335 20.65 -10.02 -0.21
N GLY A 336 20.39 -11.30 0.10
CA GLY A 336 19.44 -12.13 -0.63
C GLY A 336 17.97 -11.71 -0.51
N PHE A 337 17.64 -10.73 0.33
CA PHE A 337 16.25 -10.28 0.51
C PHE A 337 16.07 -8.79 0.17
N ARG A 338 17.03 -8.15 -0.52
CA ARG A 338 17.02 -6.69 -0.79
C ARG A 338 16.41 -6.25 -2.11
N LEU A 339 16.41 -7.12 -3.13
CA LEU A 339 16.20 -6.70 -4.52
C LEU A 339 14.74 -6.59 -4.92
N ALA A 340 13.87 -7.42 -4.35
CA ALA A 340 12.45 -7.43 -4.66
C ALA A 340 11.62 -7.83 -3.43
N PRO A 341 10.35 -7.40 -3.32
CA PRO A 341 9.41 -7.98 -2.36
C PRO A 341 9.35 -9.51 -2.49
N ILE A 342 9.46 -10.21 -1.36
CA ILE A 342 9.35 -11.68 -1.33
C ILE A 342 7.91 -12.16 -1.28
N SER A 343 6.95 -11.27 -1.07
CA SER A 343 5.52 -11.56 -1.04
C SER A 343 4.78 -10.86 -2.16
N LEU A 344 4.02 -11.62 -2.93
CA LEU A 344 3.00 -11.12 -3.86
C LEU A 344 1.63 -11.27 -3.20
N LYS A 345 0.93 -10.16 -3.00
CA LYS A 345 -0.40 -10.13 -2.39
C LYS A 345 -1.47 -9.95 -3.45
N ARG A 346 -2.69 -10.42 -3.16
CA ARG A 346 -3.87 -10.18 -4.00
C ARG A 346 -4.04 -8.69 -4.37
N GLN A 347 -3.79 -7.78 -3.43
CA GLN A 347 -3.96 -6.35 -3.64
C GLN A 347 -2.96 -5.77 -4.67
N ASP A 348 -1.75 -6.32 -4.76
CA ASP A 348 -0.77 -5.91 -5.78
C ASP A 348 -1.29 -6.25 -7.18
N ILE A 349 -1.86 -7.44 -7.35
CA ILE A 349 -2.41 -7.95 -8.62
C ILE A 349 -3.58 -7.07 -9.08
N LEU A 350 -4.57 -6.87 -8.21
CA LEU A 350 -5.78 -6.12 -8.54
C LEU A 350 -5.48 -4.66 -8.90
N ARG A 351 -4.49 -4.02 -8.24
CA ARG A 351 -4.17 -2.62 -8.48
C ARG A 351 -3.24 -2.41 -9.68
N PHE A 352 -2.48 -3.42 -10.09
CA PHE A 352 -1.39 -3.25 -11.05
C PHE A 352 -1.87 -2.68 -12.38
N LEU A 353 -2.82 -3.35 -13.03
CA LEU A 353 -3.35 -2.90 -14.33
C LEU A 353 -4.36 -1.76 -14.20
N ASP A 354 -5.03 -1.59 -13.06
CA ASP A 354 -6.00 -0.51 -12.87
C ASP A 354 -5.34 0.83 -12.50
N THR A 355 -4.04 0.82 -12.22
CA THR A 355 -3.24 2.03 -11.96
C THR A 355 -2.67 2.60 -13.26
N GLY A 356 -2.69 3.94 -13.40
CA GLY A 356 -2.11 4.63 -14.57
C GLY A 356 -0.59 4.43 -14.71
N ALA A 357 -0.05 4.51 -15.93
CA ALA A 357 1.30 4.09 -16.29
C ALA A 357 2.43 4.67 -15.40
N MET A 358 2.36 5.96 -15.05
CA MET A 358 3.35 6.60 -14.17
C MET A 358 3.34 5.99 -12.76
N ALA A 359 2.16 5.94 -12.13
CA ALA A 359 2.02 5.37 -10.79
C ALA A 359 2.34 3.87 -10.78
N ARG A 360 2.02 3.14 -11.87
CA ARG A 360 2.41 1.74 -12.05
C ARG A 360 3.92 1.56 -12.09
N GLY A 361 4.66 2.44 -12.76
CA GLY A 361 6.13 2.38 -12.76
C GLY A 361 6.75 2.77 -11.41
N HIS A 362 6.17 3.72 -10.69
CA HIS A 362 6.59 4.05 -9.31
C HIS A 362 6.50 2.87 -8.34
N VAL A 363 5.60 1.91 -8.59
CA VAL A 363 5.53 0.66 -7.81
C VAL A 363 6.86 -0.08 -7.82
N PHE A 364 7.71 0.05 -8.84
CA PHE A 364 8.97 -0.69 -8.90
C PHE A 364 10.17 0.04 -8.28
N PHE A 365 9.96 1.18 -7.64
CA PHE A 365 11.04 1.94 -7.00
C PHE A 365 11.50 1.33 -5.67
N ASP A 366 10.77 0.36 -5.13
CA ASP A 366 11.23 -0.53 -4.06
C ASP A 366 11.76 -1.88 -4.59
N TYR A 367 12.12 -1.94 -5.88
CA TYR A 367 12.88 -3.03 -6.48
C TYR A 367 14.24 -2.51 -6.95
N PHE A 368 15.24 -3.40 -6.99
CA PHE A 368 16.58 -3.13 -7.53
C PHE A 368 17.18 -1.80 -7.03
N PRO A 369 17.57 -1.71 -5.74
CA PRO A 369 18.05 -0.48 -5.14
C PRO A 369 19.33 0.04 -5.81
N VAL A 370 19.40 1.35 -6.08
CA VAL A 370 20.65 2.00 -6.53
C VAL A 370 21.80 1.77 -5.55
N ASN A 371 21.50 1.74 -4.24
CA ASN A 371 22.46 1.37 -3.21
C ASN A 371 22.30 -0.12 -2.85
N ALA A 372 23.18 -0.97 -3.38
CA ALA A 372 23.13 -2.43 -3.17
C ALA A 372 23.22 -2.87 -1.68
N SER A 373 23.65 -1.98 -0.78
CA SER A 373 23.72 -2.26 0.66
C SER A 373 22.41 -2.09 1.41
N GLU A 374 21.40 -1.45 0.78
CA GLU A 374 20.15 -1.03 1.43
C GLU A 374 18.92 -1.60 0.72
N MET A 375 17.78 -1.62 1.41
CA MET A 375 16.48 -1.87 0.79
C MET A 375 16.04 -0.65 -0.02
N ALA A 376 15.46 -0.90 -1.19
CA ALA A 376 14.82 0.15 -1.98
C ALA A 376 13.53 0.65 -1.29
N ILE A 377 13.27 1.95 -1.33
CA ILE A 377 12.12 2.60 -0.70
C ILE A 377 11.38 3.41 -1.76
N ARG A 378 10.05 3.26 -1.82
CA ARG A 378 9.21 4.03 -2.74
C ARG A 378 9.28 5.53 -2.42
N PRO A 379 9.22 6.43 -3.42
CA PRO A 379 9.26 7.88 -3.19
C PRO A 379 8.20 8.37 -2.19
N GLU A 380 6.99 7.81 -2.23
CA GLU A 380 5.92 8.17 -1.30
C GLU A 380 6.25 7.77 0.14
N GLU A 381 6.86 6.59 0.32
CA GLU A 381 7.27 6.07 1.62
C GLU A 381 8.48 6.84 2.16
N LEU A 382 9.44 7.17 1.29
CA LEU A 382 10.59 8.01 1.64
C LEU A 382 10.12 9.39 2.12
N LYS A 383 9.17 10.00 1.41
CA LYS A 383 8.57 11.26 1.82
C LYS A 383 7.93 11.14 3.20
N ALA A 384 7.12 10.11 3.44
CA ALA A 384 6.51 9.88 4.75
C ALA A 384 7.58 9.73 5.85
N ARG A 385 8.62 8.93 5.60
CA ARG A 385 9.75 8.75 6.54
C ARG A 385 10.50 10.06 6.83
N LEU A 386 10.74 10.90 5.83
CA LEU A 386 11.39 12.20 6.02
C LEU A 386 10.52 13.17 6.83
N ASP A 387 9.20 13.14 6.62
CA ASP A 387 8.25 13.95 7.38
C ASP A 387 8.25 13.55 8.86
N ASP A 388 8.41 12.25 9.14
CA ASP A 388 8.47 11.69 10.49
C ASP A 388 9.78 12.04 11.19
N GLU A 389 10.91 11.83 10.51
CA GLU A 389 12.23 12.17 11.02
C GLU A 389 12.32 13.69 11.30
N GLU A 390 11.74 14.53 10.43
CA GLU A 390 11.66 15.97 10.67
C GLU A 390 10.88 16.30 11.95
N TYR A 391 9.75 15.63 12.17
CA TYR A 391 8.96 15.80 13.38
C TYR A 391 9.77 15.42 14.63
N GLU A 392 10.43 14.25 14.64
CA GLU A 392 11.27 13.79 15.75
C GLU A 392 12.38 14.79 16.08
N LEU A 393 13.10 15.24 15.06
CA LEU A 393 14.21 16.16 15.23
C LEU A 393 13.74 17.53 15.70
N ARG A 394 12.53 17.97 15.34
CA ARG A 394 11.92 19.20 15.87
C ARG A 394 11.58 19.05 17.36
N VAL A 395 10.99 17.93 17.77
CA VAL A 395 10.68 17.63 19.18
C VAL A 395 11.97 17.57 19.99
N LEU A 396 12.97 16.81 19.51
CA LEU A 396 14.29 16.70 20.14
C LEU A 396 14.97 18.06 20.27
N ARG A 397 14.96 18.87 19.20
CA ARG A 397 15.53 20.23 19.20
C ARG A 397 14.87 21.10 20.27
N THR A 398 13.53 21.09 20.36
CA THR A 398 12.81 21.87 21.38
C THR A 398 13.19 21.42 22.78
N HIS A 399 13.13 20.12 23.05
CA HIS A 399 13.43 19.56 24.37
C HIS A 399 14.87 19.85 24.83
N ILE A 400 15.87 19.64 23.95
CA ILE A 400 17.28 19.93 24.29
C ILE A 400 17.50 21.44 24.45
N SER A 401 16.83 22.28 23.66
CA SER A 401 16.94 23.74 23.78
C SER A 401 16.37 24.24 25.11
N GLU A 402 15.31 23.62 25.64
CA GLU A 402 14.76 23.94 26.97
C GLU A 402 15.72 23.49 28.09
N ALA A 403 16.28 22.29 27.99
CA ALA A 403 17.24 21.77 28.95
C ALA A 403 18.52 22.63 29.00
N LEU A 404 19.12 22.91 27.84
CA LEU A 404 20.29 23.78 27.73
C LEU A 404 19.98 25.24 28.08
N GLY A 405 18.76 25.72 27.80
CA GLY A 405 18.35 27.08 28.17
C GLY A 405 18.40 27.29 29.68
N THR A 406 17.98 26.29 30.45
CA THR A 406 18.05 26.32 31.92
C THR A 406 19.50 26.29 32.43
N GLU A 407 20.36 25.46 31.82
CA GLU A 407 21.76 25.33 32.25
C GLU A 407 22.66 26.50 31.81
N LEU A 408 22.37 27.12 30.67
CA LEU A 408 23.17 28.17 30.04
C LEU A 408 22.59 29.58 30.20
N ASP A 409 21.47 29.72 30.92
CA ASP A 409 20.70 30.96 31.13
C ASP A 409 20.30 31.66 29.81
N ALA A 410 19.93 30.86 28.80
CA ALA A 410 19.67 31.33 27.44
C ALA A 410 18.24 31.03 27.01
N GLU A 411 17.67 31.88 26.16
CA GLU A 411 16.32 31.63 25.64
C GLU A 411 16.30 30.40 24.71
N PRO A 412 15.38 29.44 24.91
CA PRO A 412 15.31 28.22 24.09
C PRO A 412 15.17 28.48 22.58
N GLN A 413 14.51 29.58 22.21
CA GLN A 413 14.32 29.99 20.81
C GLN A 413 15.64 30.41 20.15
N GLU A 414 16.59 30.95 20.92
CA GLU A 414 17.91 31.31 20.43
C GLU A 414 18.78 30.08 20.24
N LEU A 415 18.72 29.12 21.17
CA LEU A 415 19.40 27.83 21.05
C LEU A 415 18.86 26.98 19.88
N ALA A 416 17.57 27.12 19.54
CA ALA A 416 16.97 26.44 18.40
C ALA A 416 17.44 26.97 17.02
N ASN A 417 18.05 28.17 16.98
CA ASN A 417 18.67 28.74 15.78
C ASN A 417 20.17 28.43 15.76
N ARG A 418 20.66 27.85 14.67
CA ARG A 418 22.06 27.41 14.56
C ARG A 418 23.08 28.53 14.79
N ASP A 419 22.88 29.68 14.16
CA ASP A 419 23.88 30.77 14.19
C ASP A 419 23.97 31.39 15.59
N LYS A 420 22.81 31.51 16.25
CA LYS A 420 22.72 31.96 17.64
C LYS A 420 23.27 30.92 18.62
N LEU A 421 23.00 29.62 18.42
CA LEU A 421 23.56 28.54 19.20
C LEU A 421 25.10 28.54 19.17
N GLU A 422 25.70 28.63 17.98
CA GLU A 422 27.16 28.69 17.83
C GLU A 422 27.76 29.91 18.57
N ALA A 423 27.08 31.05 18.54
CA ALA A 423 27.49 32.26 19.26
C ALA A 423 27.38 32.11 20.79
N ILE A 424 26.27 31.52 21.29
CA ILE A 424 26.05 31.30 22.73
C ILE A 424 27.08 30.32 23.29
N ILE A 425 27.36 29.21 22.59
CA ILE A 425 28.38 28.24 23.00
C ILE A 425 29.75 28.92 23.05
N LYS A 426 30.12 29.65 21.99
CA LYS A 426 31.40 30.37 21.93
C LYS A 426 31.58 31.32 23.12
N ASN A 427 30.56 32.11 23.44
CA ASN A 427 30.68 33.17 24.43
C ASN A 427 30.49 32.69 25.88
N ARG A 428 29.55 31.77 26.13
CA ARG A 428 29.17 31.36 27.50
C ARG A 428 29.80 30.06 27.96
N VAL A 429 30.21 29.19 27.03
CA VAL A 429 30.76 27.87 27.37
C VAL A 429 32.27 27.80 27.07
N LEU A 430 32.73 28.43 26.00
CA LEU A 430 34.09 28.26 25.48
C LEU A 430 34.97 29.52 25.55
N ASN A 431 34.61 30.51 26.37
CA ASN A 431 35.39 31.74 26.60
C ASN A 431 35.88 32.44 25.32
N GLY A 432 35.03 32.52 24.31
CA GLY A 432 35.32 33.16 23.03
C GLY A 432 35.97 32.24 21.98
N GLN A 433 36.22 30.97 22.30
CA GLN A 433 36.78 29.99 21.37
C GLN A 433 35.72 29.26 20.56
N SER A 434 36.06 28.89 19.32
CA SER A 434 35.23 27.95 18.55
C SER A 434 35.35 26.53 19.11
N ILE A 435 34.34 25.68 18.87
CA ILE A 435 34.35 24.27 19.29
C ILE A 435 35.60 23.53 18.75
N ALA A 436 36.02 23.82 17.52
CA ALA A 436 37.21 23.22 16.92
C ALA A 436 38.53 23.68 17.56
N GLN A 437 38.56 24.89 18.13
CA GLN A 437 39.70 25.41 18.86
C GLN A 437 39.72 24.88 20.31
N ALA A 438 38.58 24.89 20.99
CA ALA A 438 38.42 24.33 22.32
C ALA A 438 38.76 22.82 22.40
N LYS A 439 38.52 22.05 21.33
CA LYS A 439 38.95 20.64 21.23
C LYS A 439 40.46 20.47 21.10
N ARG A 440 41.16 21.41 20.44
CA ARG A 440 42.63 21.38 20.31
C ARG A 440 43.32 21.83 21.60
N ASP A 441 42.70 22.77 22.29
CA ASP A 441 43.23 23.37 23.52
C ASP A 441 42.83 22.57 24.78
N GLY A 442 42.11 21.44 24.64
CA GLY A 442 41.64 20.59 25.75
C GLY A 442 40.48 21.18 26.57
N LEU A 443 40.03 22.39 26.25
CA LEU A 443 38.96 23.11 26.95
C LEU A 443 37.59 22.42 26.81
N TRP A 444 37.35 21.76 25.67
CA TRP A 444 36.10 21.01 25.43
C TRP A 444 35.92 19.85 26.41
N ASP A 445 37.03 19.26 26.89
CA ASP A 445 37.00 18.14 27.83
C ASP A 445 36.69 18.56 29.26
N LEU A 446 36.81 19.86 29.57
CA LEU A 446 36.46 20.46 30.86
C LEU A 446 34.96 20.82 30.95
N VAL A 447 34.24 20.86 29.83
CA VAL A 447 32.79 21.10 29.80
C VAL A 447 32.06 19.89 30.40
N PRO A 448 31.07 20.08 31.30
CA PRO A 448 30.27 18.99 31.85
C PRO A 448 29.73 18.06 30.77
N GLU A 449 29.77 16.76 31.03
CA GLU A 449 29.41 15.72 30.05
C GLU A 449 27.97 15.89 29.54
N SER A 450 27.02 16.23 30.43
CA SER A 450 25.62 16.50 30.08
C SER A 450 25.47 17.64 29.07
N ILE A 451 26.13 18.78 29.30
CA ILE A 451 26.12 19.96 28.42
C ILE A 451 26.75 19.60 27.08
N ARG A 452 27.88 18.90 27.09
CA ARG A 452 28.61 18.48 25.89
C ARG A 452 27.77 17.58 25.01
N GLU A 453 27.11 16.60 25.61
CA GLU A 453 26.25 15.65 24.92
C GLU A 453 25.02 16.36 24.33
N ASN A 454 24.35 17.21 25.12
CA ASN A 454 23.20 17.99 24.66
C ASN A 454 23.56 18.94 23.53
N ILE A 455 24.68 19.68 23.61
CA ILE A 455 25.18 20.52 22.51
C ILE A 455 25.42 19.68 21.26
N THR A 456 26.08 18.53 21.40
CA THR A 456 26.41 17.64 20.27
C THR A 456 25.15 17.12 19.60
N ARG A 457 24.18 16.62 20.38
CA ARG A 457 22.89 16.12 19.91
C ARG A 457 22.07 17.23 19.24
N LEU A 458 22.02 18.43 19.81
CA LEU A 458 21.31 19.58 19.23
C LEU A 458 21.92 20.00 17.87
N MET A 459 23.24 20.07 17.78
CA MET A 459 23.93 20.37 16.52
C MET A 459 23.71 19.30 15.45
N GLN A 460 23.75 18.01 15.84
CA GLN A 460 23.45 16.89 14.94
C GLN A 460 22.00 16.98 14.43
N ALA A 461 21.04 17.25 15.32
CA ALA A 461 19.63 17.38 14.97
C ALA A 461 19.38 18.55 14.00
N GLN A 462 19.96 19.73 14.27
CA GLN A 462 19.87 20.90 13.38
C GLN A 462 20.53 20.64 12.02
N LYS A 463 21.67 19.95 11.99
CA LYS A 463 22.34 19.54 10.74
C LYS A 463 21.45 18.61 9.92
N ARG A 464 20.83 17.61 10.55
CA ARG A 464 19.94 16.67 9.88
C ARG A 464 18.65 17.32 9.40
N LEU A 465 18.02 18.21 10.19
CA LEU A 465 16.85 19.01 9.74
C LEU A 465 17.15 19.82 8.47
N ARG A 466 18.35 20.41 8.37
CA ARG A 466 18.77 21.13 7.16
C ARG A 466 18.98 20.17 5.98
N ALA A 467 19.53 18.98 6.23
CA ALA A 467 19.67 17.94 5.21
C ALA A 467 18.30 17.49 4.69
N ILE A 468 17.35 17.19 5.58
CA ILE A 468 15.97 16.82 5.23
C ILE A 468 15.29 17.92 4.41
N LYS A 469 15.43 19.19 4.81
CA LYS A 469 14.89 20.33 4.03
C LYS A 469 15.48 20.36 2.61
N ASN A 470 16.79 20.11 2.47
CA ASN A 470 17.44 20.04 1.17
C ASN A 470 17.00 18.81 0.36
N GLU A 471 16.82 17.65 1.00
CA GLU A 471 16.30 16.41 0.40
C GLU A 471 14.86 16.63 -0.10
N ARG A 472 13.96 17.19 0.72
CA ARG A 472 12.59 17.58 0.31
C ARG A 472 12.57 18.57 -0.85
N ASN A 473 13.47 19.56 -0.84
CA ASN A 473 13.58 20.52 -1.95
C ASN A 473 14.06 19.85 -3.25
N ARG A 474 14.86 18.77 -3.17
CA ARG A 474 15.20 17.94 -4.35
C ARG A 474 14.03 17.02 -4.75
N ASP A 475 13.25 16.54 -3.77
CA ASP A 475 12.10 15.62 -3.91
C ASP A 475 10.78 16.28 -4.34
N LEU A 476 10.68 17.61 -4.35
CA LEU A 476 9.53 18.36 -4.90
C LEU A 476 9.23 18.06 -6.39
N MET A 477 9.95 17.11 -6.98
CA MET A 477 9.73 16.56 -8.29
C MET A 477 9.78 15.02 -8.23
N THR A 478 8.67 14.39 -7.85
CA THR A 478 8.38 12.96 -8.15
C THR A 478 8.50 12.63 -9.65
N LYS A 479 8.68 13.65 -10.50
CA LYS A 479 8.87 13.60 -11.95
C LYS A 479 10.26 14.09 -12.41
N ASN A 480 11.28 14.21 -11.54
CA ASN A 480 12.61 14.65 -12.00
C ASN A 480 13.39 13.49 -12.61
N PRO A 481 13.47 13.39 -13.95
CA PRO A 481 14.21 12.30 -14.61
C PRO A 481 15.69 12.32 -14.27
N VAL A 482 16.24 13.45 -13.79
CA VAL A 482 17.65 13.56 -13.39
C VAL A 482 17.89 12.91 -12.03
N LEU A 483 16.95 13.03 -11.09
CA LEU A 483 17.10 12.50 -9.73
C LEU A 483 17.03 10.97 -9.72
N TYR A 484 16.10 10.40 -10.49
CA TYR A 484 15.89 8.96 -10.57
C TYR A 484 16.60 8.30 -11.76
N ARG A 485 17.52 9.00 -12.44
CA ARG A 485 18.18 8.49 -13.65
C ARG A 485 18.82 7.12 -13.44
N ALA A 486 19.54 6.94 -12.33
CA ALA A 486 20.17 5.66 -11.99
C ALA A 486 19.13 4.56 -11.76
N GLN A 487 18.08 4.84 -10.98
CA GLN A 487 16.99 3.89 -10.73
C GLN A 487 16.25 3.51 -12.03
N VAL A 488 15.97 4.48 -12.89
CA VAL A 488 15.30 4.27 -14.19
C VAL A 488 16.15 3.39 -15.10
N ALA A 489 17.46 3.60 -15.13
CA ALA A 489 18.35 2.77 -15.94
C ALA A 489 18.40 1.32 -15.44
N ILE A 490 18.54 1.11 -14.12
CA ILE A 490 18.51 -0.22 -13.49
C ILE A 490 17.19 -0.93 -13.77
N LEU A 491 16.06 -0.23 -13.60
CA LEU A 491 14.73 -0.79 -13.88
C LEU A 491 14.53 -1.06 -15.38
N GLY A 492 15.04 -0.19 -16.25
CA GLY A 492 15.02 -0.40 -17.70
C GLY A 492 15.71 -1.69 -18.09
N GLU A 493 16.92 -1.93 -17.58
CA GLU A 493 17.68 -3.18 -17.77
C GLU A 493 16.91 -4.39 -17.19
N ALA A 494 16.39 -4.27 -15.97
CA ALA A 494 15.70 -5.37 -15.30
C ALA A 494 14.38 -5.77 -15.99
N LEU A 495 13.67 -4.80 -16.56
CA LEU A 495 12.39 -5.01 -17.25
C LEU A 495 12.54 -5.33 -18.73
N GLU A 496 13.75 -5.20 -19.28
CA GLU A 496 14.05 -5.53 -20.67
C GLU A 496 13.73 -7.02 -20.96
N GLY A 497 13.09 -7.27 -22.11
CA GLY A 497 12.72 -8.62 -22.54
C GLY A 497 11.58 -9.29 -21.76
N ILE A 498 11.04 -8.68 -20.68
CA ILE A 498 9.92 -9.28 -19.93
C ILE A 498 8.70 -9.51 -20.83
N GLY A 499 8.44 -8.64 -21.81
CA GLY A 499 7.33 -8.80 -22.76
C GLY A 499 7.34 -10.15 -23.50
N GLU A 500 8.51 -10.65 -23.90
CA GLU A 500 8.63 -11.95 -24.57
C GLU A 500 8.25 -13.10 -23.62
N LEU A 501 8.76 -13.06 -22.38
CA LEU A 501 8.43 -14.04 -21.34
C LEU A 501 6.93 -14.05 -21.03
N LEU A 502 6.32 -12.87 -20.93
CA LEU A 502 4.88 -12.72 -20.72
C LEU A 502 4.08 -13.28 -21.88
N THR A 503 4.49 -13.00 -23.11
CA THR A 503 3.81 -13.48 -24.32
C THR A 503 3.78 -15.00 -24.32
N SER A 504 4.94 -15.65 -24.17
CA SER A 504 5.03 -17.11 -24.18
C SER A 504 4.22 -17.74 -23.05
N ALA A 505 4.36 -17.26 -21.82
CA ALA A 505 3.66 -17.80 -20.66
C ALA A 505 2.14 -17.60 -20.76
N PHE A 506 1.70 -16.41 -21.17
CA PHE A 506 0.29 -16.09 -21.31
C PHE A 506 -0.39 -16.96 -22.36
N MET A 507 0.22 -17.12 -23.54
CA MET A 507 -0.33 -17.94 -24.62
C MET A 507 -0.33 -19.43 -24.25
N GLU A 508 0.70 -19.91 -23.54
CA GLU A 508 0.75 -21.30 -23.07
C GLU A 508 -0.40 -21.60 -22.10
N ILE A 509 -0.65 -20.72 -21.13
CA ILE A 509 -1.64 -20.93 -20.07
C ILE A 509 -3.07 -20.75 -20.60
N THR A 510 -3.31 -19.74 -21.43
CA THR A 510 -4.66 -19.36 -21.86
C THR A 510 -5.08 -20.00 -23.18
N CYS A 511 -4.13 -20.46 -23.98
CA CYS A 511 -4.32 -20.82 -25.39
C CYS A 511 -5.01 -19.70 -26.21
N ALA A 512 -4.85 -18.43 -25.80
CA ALA A 512 -5.49 -17.28 -26.44
C ALA A 512 -4.91 -17.00 -27.84
N SER A 513 -5.51 -17.59 -28.87
CA SER A 513 -5.08 -17.42 -30.28
C SER A 513 -5.24 -16.01 -30.83
N HIS A 514 -5.97 -15.14 -30.12
CA HIS A 514 -6.19 -13.75 -30.51
C HIS A 514 -5.07 -12.82 -30.04
N VAL A 515 -4.15 -13.27 -29.18
CA VAL A 515 -2.98 -12.52 -28.73
C VAL A 515 -1.76 -12.97 -29.54
N SER A 516 -1.02 -12.03 -30.13
CA SER A 516 0.23 -12.31 -30.84
C SER A 516 1.47 -11.92 -30.03
N ARG A 517 1.41 -10.78 -29.33
CA ARG A 517 2.53 -10.26 -28.53
C ARG A 517 2.05 -9.42 -27.36
N ILE A 518 2.82 -9.43 -26.28
CA ILE A 518 2.67 -8.55 -25.13
C ILE A 518 3.96 -7.75 -24.97
N ASP A 519 3.85 -6.44 -25.06
CA ASP A 519 4.95 -5.49 -24.93
C ASP A 519 4.93 -4.84 -23.55
N VAL A 520 6.11 -4.76 -22.94
CA VAL A 520 6.34 -4.02 -21.69
C VAL A 520 7.27 -2.86 -22.01
N ILE A 521 6.76 -1.64 -21.83
CA ILE A 521 7.48 -0.42 -22.16
C ILE A 521 7.71 0.35 -20.87
N PHE A 522 8.96 0.40 -20.41
CA PHE A 522 9.36 1.18 -19.25
C PHE A 522 10.22 2.37 -19.66
N GLY A 523 9.79 3.58 -19.30
CA GLY A 523 10.44 4.81 -19.75
C GLY A 523 10.19 5.08 -21.24
N GLY A 524 9.37 6.06 -21.55
CA GLY A 524 8.92 6.28 -22.93
C GLY A 524 8.10 7.54 -23.14
N PRO A 525 7.28 7.62 -24.20
CA PRO A 525 6.47 8.80 -24.49
C PRO A 525 5.50 9.19 -23.37
N SER A 526 5.01 8.21 -22.60
CA SER A 526 4.15 8.42 -21.42
C SER A 526 4.86 9.07 -20.23
N GLY A 527 6.19 9.07 -20.21
CA GLY A 527 7.01 9.66 -19.15
C GLY A 527 8.27 8.83 -18.83
N PRO A 528 9.21 9.42 -18.09
CA PRO A 528 10.52 8.80 -17.79
C PRO A 528 10.43 7.58 -16.86
N VAL A 529 9.33 7.44 -16.14
CA VAL A 529 9.10 6.37 -15.16
C VAL A 529 7.80 5.62 -15.45
N ALA A 530 7.20 5.85 -16.62
CA ALA A 530 5.95 5.20 -17.00
C ALA A 530 6.19 3.73 -17.33
N LEU A 531 5.29 2.87 -16.89
CA LEU A 531 5.25 1.45 -17.25
C LEU A 531 3.95 1.17 -18.03
N ASP A 532 4.07 1.05 -19.34
CA ASP A 532 2.98 0.71 -20.24
C ASP A 532 3.04 -0.78 -20.60
N ILE A 533 1.87 -1.41 -20.69
CA ILE A 533 1.72 -2.78 -21.17
C ILE A 533 0.76 -2.75 -22.35
N ILE A 534 1.24 -3.19 -23.51
CA ILE A 534 0.49 -3.17 -24.76
C ILE A 534 0.33 -4.61 -25.24
N VAL A 535 -0.85 -4.93 -25.75
CA VAL A 535 -1.16 -6.23 -26.35
C VAL A 535 -1.31 -6.02 -27.85
N GLU A 536 -0.53 -6.76 -28.62
CA GLU A 536 -0.75 -6.93 -30.05
C GLU A 536 -1.66 -8.14 -30.27
N LEU A 537 -2.72 -7.93 -31.05
CA LEU A 537 -3.69 -8.96 -31.40
C LEU A 537 -3.27 -9.65 -32.70
N SER A 538 -3.78 -10.86 -32.95
CA SER A 538 -3.56 -11.59 -34.21
C SER A 538 -4.03 -10.85 -35.46
N SER A 539 -4.90 -9.83 -35.29
CA SER A 539 -5.30 -8.91 -36.36
C SER A 539 -4.26 -7.83 -36.71
N GLY A 540 -3.15 -7.75 -35.97
CA GLY A 540 -2.14 -6.69 -36.05
C GLY A 540 -2.51 -5.42 -35.28
N LYS A 541 -3.74 -5.32 -34.73
CA LYS A 541 -4.16 -4.18 -33.90
C LYS A 541 -3.52 -4.24 -32.52
N ARG A 542 -3.21 -3.06 -31.97
CA ARG A 542 -2.65 -2.90 -30.64
C ARG A 542 -3.62 -2.21 -29.69
N CYS A 543 -3.67 -2.67 -28.46
CA CYS A 543 -4.54 -2.10 -27.43
C CYS A 543 -3.95 -2.30 -26.04
N PHE A 544 -4.53 -1.62 -25.07
CA PHE A 544 -4.25 -1.85 -23.67
C PHE A 544 -5.03 -3.09 -23.17
N PRO A 545 -4.45 -3.94 -22.30
CA PRO A 545 -5.14 -5.10 -21.73
C PRO A 545 -6.52 -4.77 -21.16
N GLN A 546 -6.66 -3.61 -20.52
CA GLN A 546 -7.88 -3.10 -19.88
C GLN A 546 -9.05 -2.93 -20.86
N GLN A 547 -8.77 -2.79 -22.16
CA GLN A 547 -9.78 -2.55 -23.18
C GLN A 547 -10.41 -3.84 -23.72
N ILE A 548 -9.76 -4.99 -23.55
CA ILE A 548 -10.18 -6.24 -24.21
C ILE A 548 -10.15 -7.48 -23.31
N PHE A 549 -9.24 -7.54 -22.33
CA PHE A 549 -9.08 -8.73 -21.49
C PHE A 549 -10.13 -8.80 -20.39
N SER A 550 -10.57 -10.03 -20.10
CA SER A 550 -11.38 -10.34 -18.92
C SER A 550 -10.61 -10.05 -17.62
N GLU A 551 -11.30 -10.02 -16.48
CA GLU A 551 -10.64 -9.88 -15.16
C GLU A 551 -9.60 -10.98 -14.94
N GLY A 552 -9.92 -12.25 -15.22
CA GLY A 552 -8.97 -13.36 -15.07
C GLY A 552 -7.72 -13.23 -15.96
N TYR A 553 -7.85 -12.70 -17.18
CA TYR A 553 -6.70 -12.46 -18.06
C TYR A 553 -5.83 -11.30 -17.56
N ARG A 554 -6.44 -10.24 -17.04
CA ARG A 554 -5.74 -9.10 -16.43
C ARG A 554 -4.97 -9.54 -15.19
N ASP A 555 -5.59 -10.33 -14.33
CA ASP A 555 -4.95 -10.85 -13.11
C ASP A 555 -3.82 -11.83 -13.45
N LEU A 556 -4.03 -12.72 -14.42
CA LEU A 556 -2.97 -13.59 -14.92
C LEU A 556 -1.77 -12.78 -15.42
N LEU A 557 -2.02 -11.76 -16.24
CA LEU A 557 -0.97 -10.91 -16.79
C LEU A 557 -0.18 -10.20 -15.68
N ALA A 558 -0.86 -9.70 -14.65
CA ALA A 558 -0.22 -9.12 -13.48
C ALA A 558 0.61 -10.14 -12.70
N ILE A 559 0.08 -11.34 -12.45
CA ILE A 559 0.79 -12.44 -11.78
C ILE A 559 2.07 -12.80 -12.56
N LEU A 560 1.96 -13.04 -13.87
CA LEU A 560 3.10 -13.37 -14.73
C LEU A 560 4.15 -12.25 -14.74
N PHE A 561 3.72 -10.99 -14.71
CA PHE A 561 4.63 -9.84 -14.62
C PHE A 561 5.44 -9.87 -13.33
N PHE A 562 4.79 -9.99 -12.17
CA PHE A 562 5.49 -10.03 -10.89
C PHE A 562 6.39 -11.27 -10.75
N LEU A 563 5.98 -12.41 -11.29
CA LEU A 563 6.80 -13.62 -11.37
C LEU A 563 8.06 -13.39 -12.22
N ALA A 564 7.93 -12.77 -13.39
CA ALA A 564 9.07 -12.45 -14.25
C ALA A 564 10.06 -11.50 -13.54
N VAL A 565 9.56 -10.45 -12.87
CA VAL A 565 10.41 -9.52 -12.11
C VAL A 565 11.10 -10.22 -10.93
N ALA A 566 10.41 -11.12 -10.22
CA ALA A 566 11.03 -11.92 -9.16
C ALA A 566 12.16 -12.81 -9.72
N LYS A 567 11.96 -13.43 -10.89
CA LYS A 567 12.98 -14.23 -11.58
C LYS A 567 14.22 -13.38 -11.93
N ARG A 568 14.02 -12.17 -12.46
CA ARG A 568 15.09 -11.18 -12.70
C ARG A 568 15.85 -10.80 -11.44
N ALA A 569 15.15 -10.63 -10.31
CA ALA A 569 15.78 -10.37 -9.03
C ALA A 569 16.65 -11.55 -8.56
N SER A 570 16.18 -12.79 -8.74
CA SER A 570 16.98 -13.99 -8.43
C SER A 570 18.25 -14.09 -9.28
N GLU A 571 18.18 -13.76 -10.57
CA GLU A 571 19.35 -13.71 -11.46
C GLU A 571 20.43 -12.75 -10.93
N LYS A 572 20.01 -11.67 -10.25
CA LYS A 572 20.88 -10.68 -9.63
C LYS A 572 21.23 -10.97 -8.16
N GLY A 573 20.86 -12.13 -7.60
CA GLY A 573 21.29 -12.57 -6.26
C GLY A 573 20.22 -12.60 -5.18
N GLN A 574 18.96 -12.27 -5.49
CA GLN A 574 17.84 -12.49 -4.57
C GLN A 574 17.70 -13.98 -4.23
N ALA A 575 17.49 -14.29 -2.96
CA ALA A 575 17.13 -15.60 -2.47
C ALA A 575 15.83 -16.07 -3.11
N ARG A 576 15.82 -17.32 -3.56
CA ARG A 576 14.69 -17.93 -4.28
C ARG A 576 13.59 -18.39 -3.31
N VAL A 577 12.99 -17.43 -2.63
CA VAL A 577 11.84 -17.58 -1.72
C VAL A 577 10.74 -16.67 -2.22
N LEU A 578 9.55 -17.23 -2.45
CA LEU A 578 8.38 -16.47 -2.92
C LEU A 578 7.13 -16.86 -2.13
N ILE A 579 6.45 -15.86 -1.61
CA ILE A 579 5.19 -15.99 -0.89
C ILE A 579 4.06 -15.50 -1.80
N LEU A 580 3.08 -16.37 -2.04
CA LEU A 580 1.89 -16.11 -2.85
C LEU A 580 0.68 -16.04 -1.92
N ASP A 581 0.37 -14.84 -1.44
CA ASP A 581 -0.66 -14.61 -0.42
C ASP A 581 -2.03 -14.38 -1.07
N ASP A 582 -2.82 -15.47 -1.15
CA ASP A 582 -4.19 -15.49 -1.67
C ASP A 582 -4.32 -14.88 -3.09
N VAL A 583 -3.34 -15.15 -3.95
CA VAL A 583 -3.20 -14.50 -5.27
C VAL A 583 -4.19 -14.98 -6.35
N PHE A 584 -4.76 -16.18 -6.20
CA PHE A 584 -5.50 -16.85 -7.29
C PHE A 584 -7.03 -16.79 -7.20
N GLN A 585 -7.60 -15.91 -6.36
CA GLN A 585 -9.04 -15.96 -6.05
C GLN A 585 -9.95 -15.55 -7.22
N SER A 586 -9.54 -14.56 -8.03
CA SER A 586 -10.31 -14.00 -9.16
C SER A 586 -10.01 -14.66 -10.50
N VAL A 587 -9.08 -15.62 -10.53
CA VAL A 587 -8.71 -16.39 -11.72
C VAL A 587 -9.56 -17.67 -11.78
N ASP A 588 -10.09 -18.00 -12.96
CA ASP A 588 -10.86 -19.22 -13.19
C ASP A 588 -10.00 -20.48 -12.99
N SER A 589 -10.65 -21.62 -12.76
CA SER A 589 -9.96 -22.87 -12.40
C SER A 589 -9.00 -23.38 -13.48
N GLY A 590 -9.32 -23.13 -14.76
CA GLY A 590 -8.48 -23.54 -15.89
C GLY A 590 -7.17 -22.76 -15.92
N ILE A 591 -7.27 -21.43 -15.94
CA ILE A 591 -6.11 -20.54 -15.91
C ILE A 591 -5.29 -20.78 -14.64
N ARG A 592 -5.96 -20.94 -13.49
CA ARG A 592 -5.30 -21.17 -12.21
C ARG A 592 -4.43 -22.43 -12.23
N SER A 593 -4.97 -23.52 -12.78
CA SER A 593 -4.23 -24.78 -12.95
C SER A 593 -3.03 -24.58 -13.87
N GLY A 594 -3.23 -24.00 -15.06
CA GLY A 594 -2.14 -23.73 -16.00
C GLY A 594 -1.05 -22.81 -15.42
N THR A 595 -1.44 -21.82 -14.62
CA THR A 595 -0.50 -20.90 -13.96
C THR A 595 0.35 -21.63 -12.92
N VAL A 596 -0.22 -22.55 -12.15
CA VAL A 596 0.56 -23.36 -11.20
C VAL A 596 1.48 -24.33 -11.92
N GLU A 597 1.04 -24.98 -13.01
CA GLU A 597 1.93 -25.81 -13.82
C GLU A 597 3.13 -25.01 -14.36
N TYR A 598 2.89 -23.78 -14.83
CA TYR A 598 3.93 -22.84 -15.25
C TYR A 598 4.89 -22.51 -14.08
N ILE A 599 4.36 -22.13 -12.91
CA ILE A 599 5.17 -21.81 -11.73
C ILE A 599 6.03 -23.00 -11.32
N LEU A 600 5.48 -24.21 -11.25
CA LEU A 600 6.23 -25.39 -10.81
C LEU A 600 7.33 -25.81 -11.78
N ARG A 601 7.20 -25.48 -13.07
CA ARG A 601 8.26 -25.66 -14.05
C ARG A 601 9.33 -24.58 -13.96
N GLU A 602 8.93 -23.32 -13.95
CA GLU A 602 9.86 -22.18 -14.03
C GLU A 602 10.54 -21.84 -12.71
N PHE A 603 9.96 -22.25 -11.58
CA PHE A 603 10.41 -21.97 -10.22
C PHE A 603 10.69 -23.27 -9.43
N ILE A 604 11.14 -24.33 -10.12
CA ILE A 604 11.35 -25.66 -9.52
C ILE A 604 12.35 -25.66 -8.35
N ASP A 605 13.33 -24.76 -8.36
CA ASP A 605 14.37 -24.61 -7.34
C ASP A 605 14.05 -23.52 -6.30
N TRP A 606 12.84 -22.96 -6.35
CA TRP A 606 12.36 -21.97 -5.39
C TRP A 606 11.60 -22.62 -4.23
N GLN A 607 11.71 -22.00 -3.06
CA GLN A 607 10.78 -22.25 -1.97
C GLN A 607 9.54 -21.38 -2.17
N LEU A 608 8.40 -22.03 -2.37
CA LEU A 608 7.12 -21.40 -2.65
C LEU A 608 6.21 -21.56 -1.43
N ILE A 609 5.67 -20.45 -0.93
CA ILE A 609 4.75 -20.44 0.22
C ILE A 609 3.40 -19.91 -0.27
N PHE A 610 2.41 -20.79 -0.37
CA PHE A 610 1.06 -20.44 -0.81
C PHE A 610 0.14 -20.27 0.39
N THR A 611 -0.67 -19.22 0.39
CA THR A 611 -1.87 -19.15 1.24
C THR A 611 -3.12 -19.39 0.40
N VAL A 612 -4.02 -20.23 0.91
CA VAL A 612 -5.26 -20.62 0.22
C VAL A 612 -6.42 -20.70 1.21
N HIS A 613 -7.60 -20.28 0.76
CA HIS A 613 -8.83 -20.32 1.56
C HIS A 613 -9.84 -21.37 1.06
N ASP A 614 -9.80 -21.72 -0.22
CA ASP A 614 -10.70 -22.70 -0.82
C ASP A 614 -10.11 -24.11 -0.75
N ARG A 615 -10.92 -25.07 -0.29
CA ARG A 615 -10.50 -26.46 -0.06
C ARG A 615 -10.33 -27.22 -1.37
N LEU A 616 -11.18 -26.96 -2.36
CA LEU A 616 -11.02 -27.57 -3.68
C LEU A 616 -9.71 -27.12 -4.33
N TRP A 617 -9.41 -25.83 -4.24
CA TRP A 617 -8.16 -25.27 -4.72
C TRP A 617 -6.93 -25.84 -4.00
N PHE A 618 -7.01 -25.99 -2.68
CA PHE A 618 -5.96 -26.64 -1.90
C PHE A 618 -5.63 -28.06 -2.39
N GLU A 619 -6.67 -28.87 -2.68
CA GLU A 619 -6.47 -30.22 -3.23
C GLU A 619 -5.87 -30.20 -4.63
N GLN A 620 -6.31 -29.28 -5.50
CA GLN A 620 -5.75 -29.09 -6.85
C GLN A 620 -4.27 -28.70 -6.81
N LEU A 621 -3.91 -27.71 -5.99
CA LEU A 621 -2.54 -27.28 -5.78
C LEU A 621 -1.66 -28.39 -5.20
N THR A 622 -2.18 -29.11 -4.20
CA THR A 622 -1.50 -30.28 -3.60
C THR A 622 -1.22 -31.35 -4.66
N ALA A 623 -2.20 -31.66 -5.50
CA ALA A 623 -2.03 -32.63 -6.58
C ALA A 623 -0.98 -32.19 -7.61
N ALA A 624 -0.95 -30.90 -7.98
CA ALA A 624 0.04 -30.35 -8.90
C ALA A 624 1.47 -30.44 -8.32
N LEU A 625 1.68 -29.99 -7.08
CA LEU A 625 2.97 -30.08 -6.39
C LEU A 625 3.47 -31.52 -6.31
N ARG A 626 2.60 -32.48 -5.96
CA ARG A 626 2.93 -33.91 -5.93
C ARG A 626 3.31 -34.45 -7.29
N ARG A 627 2.62 -34.05 -8.36
CA ARG A 627 2.90 -34.49 -9.73
C ARG A 627 4.28 -34.03 -10.21
N HIS A 628 4.65 -32.79 -9.89
CA HIS A 628 5.97 -32.22 -10.18
C HIS A 628 7.06 -32.67 -9.21
N GLN A 629 6.73 -33.52 -8.23
CA GLN A 629 7.66 -33.95 -7.17
C GLN A 629 8.28 -32.78 -6.40
N HIS A 630 7.59 -31.64 -6.36
CA HIS A 630 8.02 -30.46 -5.62
C HIS A 630 7.78 -30.73 -4.13
N PRO A 631 8.79 -30.64 -3.26
CA PRO A 631 8.62 -31.00 -1.86
C PRO A 631 7.96 -29.86 -1.07
N PHE A 632 6.94 -30.18 -0.29
CA PHE A 632 6.19 -29.19 0.50
C PHE A 632 5.71 -29.73 1.85
N VAL A 633 5.42 -28.81 2.77
CA VAL A 633 4.64 -29.03 3.98
C VAL A 633 3.23 -28.45 3.80
N GLN A 634 2.27 -29.00 4.52
CA GLN A 634 0.93 -28.43 4.58
C GLN A 634 0.66 -27.95 6.01
N LEU A 635 -0.01 -26.81 6.13
CA LEU A 635 -0.44 -26.21 7.38
C LEU A 635 -1.91 -25.83 7.23
N GLU A 636 -2.76 -26.25 8.16
CA GLU A 636 -4.16 -25.88 8.25
C GLU A 636 -4.34 -24.99 9.48
N LEU A 637 -4.83 -23.77 9.25
CA LEU A 637 -5.16 -22.81 10.27
C LEU A 637 -6.60 -23.03 10.73
N LYS A 638 -6.78 -23.21 12.03
CA LYS A 638 -8.10 -23.31 12.64
C LYS A 638 -8.73 -21.93 12.79
N ARG A 639 -9.98 -21.92 13.25
CA ARG A 639 -10.72 -20.68 13.55
C ARG A 639 -9.93 -19.81 14.51
N TRP A 640 -9.63 -18.60 14.06
CA TRP A 640 -8.98 -17.57 14.86
C TRP A 640 -9.87 -17.09 16.01
N ARG A 641 -9.26 -16.76 17.15
CA ARG A 641 -9.92 -16.07 18.26
C ARG A 641 -9.06 -14.92 18.75
N PHE A 642 -9.69 -13.89 19.30
CA PHE A 642 -8.99 -12.68 19.76
C PHE A 642 -8.01 -12.95 20.92
N ASP A 643 -8.38 -13.86 21.83
CA ASP A 643 -7.63 -14.19 23.05
C ASP A 643 -6.42 -15.11 22.80
N THR A 644 -6.62 -16.13 21.97
CA THR A 644 -5.67 -17.23 21.72
C THR A 644 -4.93 -17.07 20.40
N GLY A 645 -5.49 -16.30 19.46
CA GLY A 645 -4.90 -15.99 18.17
C GLY A 645 -5.01 -17.10 17.14
N ILE A 646 -3.90 -17.30 16.44
CA ILE A 646 -3.76 -18.25 15.34
C ILE A 646 -3.38 -19.62 15.92
N VAL A 647 -4.12 -20.64 15.50
CA VAL A 647 -3.80 -22.04 15.80
C VAL A 647 -3.50 -22.75 14.49
N ALA A 648 -2.23 -23.08 14.27
CA ALA A 648 -1.78 -23.86 13.13
C ALA A 648 -1.68 -25.34 13.51
N SER A 649 -2.10 -26.22 12.60
CA SER A 649 -1.93 -27.67 12.70
C SER A 649 -1.51 -28.23 11.36
N SER A 650 -0.70 -29.28 11.32
CA SER A 650 -0.41 -29.96 10.04
C SER A 650 -1.60 -30.85 9.64
N PRO A 651 -1.96 -30.96 8.35
CA PRO A 651 -2.88 -31.99 7.88
C PRO A 651 -2.33 -33.37 8.26
N GLY A 652 -3.09 -34.12 9.04
CA GLY A 652 -2.57 -35.30 9.74
C GLY A 652 -2.58 -35.18 11.26
N ASP A 653 -2.75 -33.97 11.80
CA ASP A 653 -2.89 -33.71 13.23
C ASP A 653 -4.31 -33.97 13.74
N PHE A 654 -5.06 -34.84 13.05
CA PHE A 654 -6.31 -35.42 13.55
C PHE A 654 -6.07 -36.28 14.81
N ARG A 655 -4.80 -36.64 15.09
CA ARG A 655 -4.39 -37.35 16.30
C ARG A 655 -4.28 -36.45 17.53
N SER A 656 -3.99 -35.14 17.38
CA SER A 656 -3.71 -34.28 18.55
C SER A 656 -4.87 -34.16 19.50
N ASN A 657 -6.09 -34.04 18.99
CA ASN A 657 -7.28 -33.97 19.85
C ASN A 657 -7.42 -35.25 20.68
N LEU A 658 -7.30 -36.42 20.07
CA LEU A 658 -7.36 -37.70 20.78
C LEU A 658 -6.18 -37.86 21.76
N ASN A 659 -4.96 -37.51 21.36
CA ASN A 659 -3.78 -37.56 22.24
C ASN A 659 -3.94 -36.64 23.46
N HIS A 660 -4.51 -35.44 23.27
CA HIS A 660 -4.81 -34.52 24.36
C HIS A 660 -5.88 -35.09 25.30
N GLN A 661 -6.97 -35.66 24.74
CA GLN A 661 -8.00 -36.31 25.55
C GLN A 661 -7.48 -37.55 26.30
N LEU A 662 -6.60 -38.34 25.70
CA LEU A 662 -5.96 -39.47 26.39
C LEU A 662 -5.10 -39.00 27.58
N SER A 663 -4.44 -37.85 27.44
CA SER A 663 -3.60 -37.29 28.51
C SER A 663 -4.44 -36.66 29.63
N ASN A 664 -5.40 -35.80 29.26
CA ASN A 664 -6.06 -34.84 30.17
C ASN A 664 -7.59 -34.98 30.23
N GLY A 665 -8.18 -35.79 29.35
CA GLY A 665 -9.62 -35.87 29.15
C GLY A 665 -10.33 -36.87 30.08
N ASP A 666 -11.64 -36.74 30.13
CA ASP A 666 -12.53 -37.71 30.78
C ASP A 666 -12.91 -38.85 29.80
N PRO A 667 -13.45 -39.98 30.30
CA PRO A 667 -13.79 -41.13 29.44
C PRO A 667 -14.72 -40.77 28.26
N SER A 668 -15.66 -39.85 28.47
CA SER A 668 -16.56 -39.35 27.43
C SER A 668 -15.81 -38.56 26.35
N GLY A 669 -14.94 -37.63 26.75
CA GLY A 669 -14.09 -36.86 25.84
C GLY A 669 -13.16 -37.74 25.01
N ILE A 670 -12.58 -38.78 25.62
CA ILE A 670 -11.75 -39.78 24.90
C ILE A 670 -12.57 -40.54 23.86
N CYS A 671 -13.71 -41.11 24.25
CA CYS A 671 -14.58 -41.86 23.32
C CYS A 671 -15.13 -41.00 22.19
N GLY A 672 -15.51 -39.75 22.48
CA GLY A 672 -15.96 -38.77 21.49
C GLY A 672 -14.86 -38.42 20.48
N ALA A 673 -13.65 -38.11 20.96
CA ALA A 673 -12.50 -37.81 20.09
C ALA A 673 -12.06 -39.02 19.27
N ALA A 674 -12.06 -40.22 19.86
CA ALA A 674 -11.74 -41.47 19.17
C ALA A 674 -12.77 -41.79 18.07
N GLY A 675 -14.06 -41.63 18.37
CA GLY A 675 -15.13 -41.81 17.39
C GLY A 675 -15.06 -40.84 16.21
N LEU A 676 -14.78 -39.57 16.49
CA LEU A 676 -14.60 -38.55 15.45
C LEU A 676 -13.40 -38.87 14.55
N LEU A 677 -12.25 -39.24 15.15
CA LEU A 677 -11.06 -39.61 14.40
C LEU A 677 -11.31 -40.85 13.54
N LEU A 678 -12.01 -41.86 14.07
CA LEU A 678 -12.37 -43.05 13.33
C LEU A 678 -13.31 -42.72 12.16
N GLU A 679 -14.25 -41.80 12.33
CA GLU A 679 -15.15 -41.33 11.26
C GLU A 679 -14.38 -40.62 10.15
N GLN A 680 -13.46 -39.72 10.51
CA GLN A 680 -12.58 -39.03 9.56
C GLN A 680 -11.69 -40.02 8.79
N ALA A 681 -11.10 -40.98 9.49
CA ALA A 681 -10.30 -42.04 8.86
C ALA A 681 -11.16 -42.89 7.91
N SER A 682 -12.37 -43.24 8.34
CA SER A 682 -13.29 -44.04 7.54
C SER A 682 -13.77 -43.30 6.29
N ASP A 683 -14.03 -42.00 6.38
CA ASP A 683 -14.38 -41.17 5.23
C ASP A 683 -13.28 -41.21 4.17
N GLN A 684 -12.03 -40.96 4.57
CA GLN A 684 -10.88 -40.98 3.67
C GLN A 684 -10.61 -42.37 3.08
N LEU A 685 -10.64 -43.41 3.91
CA LEU A 685 -10.36 -44.77 3.47
C LEU A 685 -11.49 -45.33 2.60
N SER A 686 -12.73 -44.85 2.76
CA SER A 686 -13.87 -45.40 2.05
C SER A 686 -13.75 -45.31 0.54
N TRP A 687 -13.36 -44.15 0.00
CA TRP A 687 -13.19 -43.96 -1.42
C TRP A 687 -11.82 -44.45 -1.91
N ARG A 688 -10.77 -44.34 -1.09
CA ARG A 688 -9.41 -44.79 -1.44
C ARG A 688 -9.26 -46.30 -1.54
N LEU A 689 -9.99 -47.05 -0.72
CA LEU A 689 -10.00 -48.51 -0.75
C LEU A 689 -11.07 -49.07 -1.70
N GLY A 690 -11.91 -48.20 -2.28
CA GLY A 690 -13.00 -48.58 -3.18
C GLY A 690 -14.12 -49.34 -2.45
N THR A 691 -14.47 -48.91 -1.24
CA THR A 691 -15.52 -49.54 -0.44
C THR A 691 -16.90 -49.27 -1.04
N SER A 692 -17.79 -50.27 -0.97
CA SER A 692 -19.18 -50.10 -1.40
C SER A 692 -20.01 -49.44 -0.29
N ILE A 693 -20.54 -48.25 -0.53
CA ILE A 693 -21.41 -47.52 0.40
C ILE A 693 -22.76 -47.26 -0.27
N LYS A 694 -23.86 -47.40 0.48
CA LYS A 694 -25.19 -46.99 0.00
C LYS A 694 -25.26 -45.48 -0.03
N ARG A 695 -25.56 -44.90 -1.20
CA ARG A 695 -25.63 -43.45 -1.39
C ARG A 695 -26.63 -42.79 -0.44
N ALA A 696 -26.17 -41.79 0.30
CA ALA A 696 -26.98 -41.02 1.24
C ALA A 696 -27.42 -39.67 0.64
N LYS A 697 -28.49 -39.09 1.18
CA LYS A 697 -28.97 -37.76 0.74
C LYS A 697 -27.90 -36.70 1.04
N ALA A 698 -27.54 -35.92 0.02
CA ALA A 698 -26.48 -34.90 0.08
C ALA A 698 -25.09 -35.42 0.47
N ASP A 699 -24.80 -36.71 0.23
CA ASP A 699 -23.51 -37.35 0.52
C ASP A 699 -23.03 -37.16 1.97
N LYS A 700 -23.98 -37.06 2.90
CA LYS A 700 -23.73 -37.01 4.34
C LYS A 700 -23.64 -38.43 4.89
N TYR A 701 -22.41 -38.91 5.08
CA TYR A 701 -22.15 -40.22 5.67
C TYR A 701 -21.72 -40.06 7.13
N THR A 702 -22.12 -41.02 7.95
CA THR A 702 -21.64 -41.15 9.33
C THR A 702 -20.81 -42.41 9.44
N LEU A 703 -20.07 -42.55 10.54
CA LEU A 703 -19.25 -43.73 10.81
C LEU A 703 -20.03 -45.05 10.66
N GLY A 704 -21.30 -45.09 11.07
CA GLY A 704 -22.13 -46.30 10.92
C GLY A 704 -22.34 -46.73 9.47
N ALA A 705 -22.35 -45.79 8.52
CA ALA A 705 -22.43 -46.07 7.09
C ALA A 705 -21.05 -46.40 6.49
N LEU A 706 -19.99 -45.73 6.97
CA LEU A 706 -18.63 -45.83 6.41
C LEU A 706 -17.86 -47.06 6.91
N TRP A 707 -17.87 -47.28 8.24
CA TRP A 707 -17.00 -48.25 8.91
C TRP A 707 -17.18 -49.70 8.43
N PRO A 708 -18.39 -50.25 8.22
CA PRO A 708 -18.53 -51.65 7.82
C PRO A 708 -17.84 -51.97 6.48
N GLY A 709 -17.93 -51.06 5.51
CA GLY A 709 -17.27 -51.19 4.22
C GLY A 709 -15.74 -51.06 4.34
N VAL A 710 -15.29 -50.06 5.09
CA VAL A 710 -13.87 -49.80 5.34
C VAL A 710 -13.22 -50.95 6.11
N ALA A 711 -13.82 -51.42 7.20
CA ALA A 711 -13.37 -52.55 8.01
C ALA A 711 -13.19 -53.82 7.17
N LYS A 712 -14.12 -54.08 6.23
CA LYS A 712 -14.02 -55.23 5.32
C LYS A 712 -12.80 -55.15 4.41
N GLU A 713 -12.51 -53.98 3.82
CA GLU A 713 -11.34 -53.82 2.97
C GLU A 713 -10.04 -53.79 3.77
N LEU A 714 -10.03 -53.15 4.96
CA LEU A 714 -8.87 -53.14 5.87
C LEU A 714 -8.45 -54.54 6.32
N ARG A 715 -9.42 -55.45 6.56
CA ARG A 715 -9.14 -56.86 6.84
C ARG A 715 -8.45 -57.57 5.68
N ARG A 716 -8.80 -57.22 4.43
CA ARG A 716 -8.18 -57.80 3.22
C ARG A 716 -6.75 -57.34 3.02
N VAL A 717 -6.42 -56.15 3.51
CA VAL A 717 -5.07 -55.57 3.44
C VAL A 717 -4.31 -55.73 4.77
N GLY A 718 -4.53 -56.87 5.45
CA GLY A 718 -3.69 -57.32 6.56
C GLY A 718 -3.89 -56.62 7.92
N LEU A 719 -4.86 -55.72 8.05
CA LEU A 719 -5.11 -54.96 9.30
C LEU A 719 -6.21 -55.56 10.18
N SER A 720 -6.48 -56.86 10.06
CA SER A 720 -7.57 -57.54 10.77
C SER A 720 -7.52 -57.41 12.29
N LYS A 721 -6.33 -57.54 12.89
CA LYS A 721 -6.16 -57.44 14.36
C LYS A 721 -6.68 -56.11 14.92
N VAL A 722 -6.30 -55.00 14.29
CA VAL A 722 -6.69 -53.66 14.73
C VAL A 722 -8.17 -53.41 14.46
N VAL A 723 -8.67 -53.85 13.31
CA VAL A 723 -10.10 -53.73 12.95
C VAL A 723 -10.98 -54.51 13.94
N ASP A 724 -10.61 -55.74 14.29
CA ASP A 724 -11.39 -56.57 15.20
C ASP A 724 -11.34 -56.03 16.65
N ARG A 725 -10.23 -55.39 17.05
CA ARG A 725 -10.14 -54.64 18.32
C ARG A 725 -11.11 -53.45 18.32
N ILE A 726 -11.16 -52.68 17.23
CA ILE A 726 -12.09 -51.55 17.10
C ILE A 726 -13.55 -52.03 17.08
N ASP A 727 -13.90 -53.10 16.37
CA ASP A 727 -15.29 -53.62 16.30
C ASP A 727 -15.84 -54.00 17.68
N ARG A 728 -15.01 -54.57 18.57
CA ARG A 728 -15.41 -54.88 19.95
C ARG A 728 -15.68 -53.63 20.78
N LEU A 729 -14.91 -52.57 20.54
CA LEU A 729 -14.95 -51.32 21.29
C LEU A 729 -15.87 -50.27 20.66
N TYR A 730 -16.34 -50.50 19.44
CA TYR A 730 -17.16 -49.58 18.63
C TYR A 730 -18.41 -49.10 19.36
N VAL A 731 -18.98 -49.95 20.22
CA VAL A 731 -20.17 -49.64 21.04
C VAL A 731 -19.91 -48.47 22.01
N LEU A 732 -18.67 -48.31 22.49
CA LEU A 732 -18.28 -47.27 23.45
C LEU A 732 -18.48 -45.86 22.90
N ARG A 733 -18.34 -45.67 21.58
CA ARG A 733 -18.64 -44.39 20.92
C ARG A 733 -20.10 -43.98 21.14
N ASN A 734 -21.02 -44.90 20.92
CA ASN A 734 -22.45 -44.62 21.02
C ASN A 734 -22.90 -44.51 22.48
N LEU A 735 -22.25 -45.27 23.39
CA LEU A 735 -22.57 -45.28 24.81
C LEU A 735 -22.12 -44.01 25.55
N ALA A 736 -20.94 -43.47 25.25
CA ALA A 736 -20.34 -42.39 26.04
C ALA A 736 -19.90 -41.16 25.23
N GLY A 737 -19.73 -41.28 23.90
CA GLY A 737 -19.13 -40.23 23.06
C GLY A 737 -20.09 -39.40 22.21
N ALA A 738 -21.33 -39.86 21.98
CA ALA A 738 -22.24 -39.24 21.00
C ALA A 738 -23.61 -38.78 21.54
N HIS A 739 -24.07 -39.31 22.67
CA HIS A 739 -25.39 -39.00 23.26
C HIS A 739 -25.32 -39.01 24.80
N PHE A 740 -26.13 -38.18 25.45
CA PHE A 740 -26.31 -38.24 26.90
C PHE A 740 -27.06 -39.54 27.26
N ASN A 741 -26.37 -40.47 27.91
CA ASN A 741 -26.95 -41.73 28.40
C ASN A 741 -26.76 -41.80 29.92
N GLU A 742 -27.81 -42.12 30.65
CA GLU A 742 -27.81 -42.25 32.13
C GLU A 742 -26.78 -43.28 32.65
N TRP A 743 -26.41 -44.25 31.81
CA TRP A 743 -25.44 -45.31 32.10
C TRP A 743 -23.99 -44.98 31.71
N ALA A 744 -23.71 -43.81 31.11
CA ALA A 744 -22.36 -43.40 30.72
C ALA A 744 -21.39 -43.25 31.94
N GLY A 745 -21.94 -43.13 33.16
CA GLY A 745 -21.16 -43.06 34.40
C GLY A 745 -20.46 -44.36 34.81
N ALA A 746 -20.73 -45.49 34.15
CA ALA A 746 -20.09 -46.79 34.43
C ALA A 746 -18.87 -47.08 33.55
N LEU A 747 -18.53 -46.21 32.59
CA LEU A 747 -17.39 -46.40 31.69
C LEU A 747 -16.08 -46.15 32.43
N SER A 748 -15.19 -47.15 32.47
CA SER A 748 -13.85 -46.95 33.04
C SER A 748 -12.96 -46.13 32.09
N ARG A 749 -12.04 -45.36 32.67
CA ARG A 749 -11.03 -44.63 31.88
C ARG A 749 -10.18 -45.59 31.03
N GLU A 750 -9.85 -46.76 31.57
CA GLU A 750 -9.06 -47.80 30.88
C GLU A 750 -9.77 -48.31 29.61
N GLU A 751 -11.09 -48.52 29.64
CA GLU A 751 -11.85 -48.90 28.43
C GLU A 751 -11.88 -47.80 27.38
N ALA A 752 -12.00 -46.54 27.81
CA ALA A 752 -11.97 -45.38 26.91
C ALA A 752 -10.59 -45.21 26.28
N GLU A 753 -9.53 -45.33 27.07
CA GLU A 753 -8.13 -45.29 26.60
C GLU A 753 -7.85 -46.42 25.61
N ASN A 754 -8.29 -47.65 25.91
CA ASN A 754 -8.14 -48.81 25.04
C ASN A 754 -8.81 -48.58 23.67
N PHE A 755 -9.99 -47.94 23.64
CA PHE A 755 -10.64 -47.55 22.38
C PHE A 755 -9.85 -46.47 21.63
N GLY A 756 -9.41 -45.41 22.34
CA GLY A 756 -8.60 -44.36 21.75
C GLY A 756 -7.29 -44.87 21.15
N GLU A 757 -6.58 -45.74 21.87
CA GLU A 757 -5.35 -46.38 21.40
C GLU A 757 -5.57 -47.26 20.17
N ALA A 758 -6.65 -48.04 20.13
CA ALA A 758 -7.00 -48.87 18.98
C ALA A 758 -7.21 -48.02 17.72
N VAL A 759 -7.90 -46.88 17.84
CA VAL A 759 -8.07 -45.93 16.74
C VAL A 759 -6.74 -45.30 16.33
N LEU A 760 -5.88 -44.91 17.27
CA LEU A 760 -4.55 -44.39 16.96
C LEU A 760 -3.67 -45.42 16.24
N GLU A 761 -3.76 -46.70 16.64
CA GLU A 761 -3.06 -47.82 16.01
C GLU A 761 -3.52 -48.02 14.56
N LEU A 762 -4.84 -47.95 14.31
CA LEU A 762 -5.37 -48.01 12.94
C LEU A 762 -4.82 -46.89 12.08
N VAL A 763 -4.87 -45.66 12.61
CA VAL A 763 -4.43 -44.48 11.88
C VAL A 763 -2.91 -44.50 11.66
N LYS A 764 -2.10 -45.01 12.60
CA LYS A 764 -0.66 -45.24 12.38
C LYS A 764 -0.41 -46.26 11.26
N SER A 765 -1.27 -47.28 11.16
CA SER A 765 -1.15 -48.37 10.19
C SER A 765 -1.70 -48.04 8.80
N SER A 766 -2.45 -46.95 8.65
CA SER A 766 -3.14 -46.58 7.41
C SER A 766 -2.79 -45.18 6.89
N TRP A 767 -2.07 -44.35 7.67
CA TRP A 767 -1.56 -43.05 7.26
C TRP A 767 -0.03 -43.03 7.23
N CYS A 768 0.54 -42.67 6.08
CA CYS A 768 1.98 -42.57 5.91
C CYS A 768 2.50 -41.20 6.35
N SER A 769 3.37 -41.16 7.37
CA SER A 769 4.06 -39.94 7.82
C SER A 769 5.11 -39.42 6.84
N THR A 770 5.50 -40.22 5.84
CA THR A 770 6.51 -39.81 4.85
C THR A 770 5.92 -38.95 3.75
N CYS A 771 4.74 -39.30 3.23
CA CYS A 771 4.04 -38.57 2.16
C CYS A 771 2.77 -37.85 2.62
N ASN A 772 2.45 -37.89 3.92
CA ASN A 772 1.22 -37.33 4.50
C ASN A 772 -0.03 -37.72 3.71
N ASP A 773 -0.21 -39.04 3.51
CA ASP A 773 -1.34 -39.55 2.77
C ASP A 773 -1.81 -40.91 3.30
N TRP A 774 -3.09 -41.19 3.12
CA TRP A 774 -3.69 -42.50 3.45
C TRP A 774 -3.27 -43.56 2.45
N ILE A 775 -3.31 -44.82 2.88
CA ILE A 775 -3.20 -45.95 1.96
C ILE A 775 -4.34 -45.94 0.93
N SER A 776 -4.00 -46.25 -0.32
CA SER A 776 -4.96 -46.40 -1.41
C SER A 776 -4.82 -47.78 -2.05
N ARG A 777 -5.92 -48.29 -2.61
CA ARG A 777 -5.93 -49.61 -3.22
C ARG A 777 -5.06 -49.66 -4.47
N GLN A 778 -4.18 -50.65 -4.55
CA GLN A 778 -3.48 -51.03 -5.77
C GLN A 778 -3.53 -52.56 -5.94
N GLY A 779 -4.45 -53.01 -6.77
CA GLY A 779 -4.73 -54.43 -6.98
C GLY A 779 -5.26 -55.10 -5.71
N ALA A 780 -4.53 -56.12 -5.25
CA ALA A 780 -4.82 -56.86 -4.02
C ALA A 780 -4.17 -56.27 -2.75
N THR A 781 -3.34 -55.23 -2.90
CA THR A 781 -2.62 -54.58 -1.79
C THR A 781 -3.09 -53.16 -1.58
N ALA A 782 -2.82 -52.59 -0.41
CA ALA A 782 -2.93 -51.15 -0.17
C ALA A 782 -1.55 -50.58 0.16
N ARG A 783 -1.22 -49.46 -0.47
CA ARG A 783 0.03 -48.74 -0.24
C ARG A 783 -0.21 -47.25 -0.25
N CYS A 784 0.62 -46.52 0.49
CA CYS A 784 0.67 -45.08 0.36
C CYS A 784 1.35 -44.66 -0.95
N GLN A 785 1.20 -43.39 -1.33
CA GLN A 785 1.73 -42.87 -2.61
C GLN A 785 3.26 -43.01 -2.74
N CYS A 786 4.01 -42.88 -1.65
CA CYS A 786 5.47 -43.04 -1.66
C CYS A 786 5.96 -44.48 -1.46
N GLY A 787 5.06 -45.44 -1.25
CA GLY A 787 5.40 -46.85 -1.01
C GLY A 787 6.04 -47.17 0.36
N ALA A 788 6.36 -46.17 1.18
CA ALA A 788 6.98 -46.37 2.51
C ALA A 788 6.09 -47.11 3.51
N LEU A 789 4.76 -46.98 3.36
CA LEU A 789 3.74 -47.73 4.08
C LEU A 789 3.10 -48.71 3.10
N MET A 790 3.34 -50.01 3.32
CA MET A 790 2.79 -51.13 2.57
C MET A 790 2.26 -52.17 3.57
N ASP A 791 1.21 -52.90 3.18
CA ASP A 791 0.63 -53.97 3.98
C ASP A 791 1.69 -55.02 4.40
N PRO A 792 1.80 -55.36 5.70
CA PRO A 792 2.69 -56.43 6.19
C PRO A 792 2.42 -57.82 5.57
N GLY A 793 1.30 -58.04 4.87
CA GLY A 793 0.98 -59.28 4.18
C GLY A 793 1.73 -59.58 2.87
N SER A 794 2.64 -58.71 2.43
CA SER A 794 3.32 -58.82 1.11
C SER A 794 4.76 -59.36 1.12
N THR A 795 5.25 -59.93 2.24
CA THR A 795 6.48 -60.72 2.20
C THR A 795 6.24 -62.07 1.55
N GLY A 796 6.39 -62.15 0.22
CA GLY A 796 6.56 -63.43 -0.47
C GLY A 796 5.99 -63.53 -1.88
N ARG A 797 6.53 -62.76 -2.83
CA ARG A 797 6.81 -63.21 -4.21
C ARG A 797 7.52 -62.08 -4.97
N THR A 798 8.83 -62.02 -4.82
CA THR A 798 9.71 -61.48 -5.86
C THR A 798 9.46 -62.25 -7.15
N LYS A 799 8.69 -61.68 -8.07
CA LYS A 799 8.78 -62.05 -9.47
C LYS A 799 9.86 -61.16 -10.08
N ASN A 800 11.02 -61.76 -10.32
CA ASN A 800 11.96 -61.28 -11.31
C ASN A 800 11.20 -61.15 -12.65
N LEU A 801 11.18 -59.93 -13.20
CA LEU A 801 11.33 -59.61 -14.61
C LEU A 801 11.52 -58.11 -14.75
#